data_AF-A0A8H3M3E7-F1
#
_entry.id   AF-A0A8H3M3E7-F1
#
_cell.length_a   1.000
_cell.length_b   1.000
_cell.length_c   1.000
_cell.angle_alpha   90.00
_cell.angle_beta   90.00
_cell.angle_gamma   90.00
#
_symmetry.space_group_name_H-M   'P 1'
#
loop_
_entity.id
_entity.type
_entity.pdbx_description
1 polymer ?
#
loop_
_entity_poly.entity_id
_entity_poly.type
_entity_poly.pdbx_seq_one_letter_code
_entity_poly.pdbx_strand_id
1 'polypeptide(L)'
;MEGCNALQQEPDRSTDIILGSELENFDSVTNPIELSIGLRFDTWEIAERYLKEYGRQNGFVVNRHRVEFVEFHDCQSENSVRIAKKRTFACEYSGKYKPNKSKPIEQQHNKGSKKTDCKWHVNMSKPHNSDFIHITFMDLEHNHKILADNARFATTFRKFNQSILNEIERAVVYGRCDAYTIRNLLQPLYPNQLFLTQDLSNAIQKIKREKQITGSDASQLLKFLLEQQKEEPMMFVQPLINVDSNRLCGIFWMTANQIILWSRYSDVVLHDNTSRTNKYNFPLSLFILVDNDGKSRLGAQAFLNDETQESYEWILQQTLDATGIEPKVIITDMDPAMDAACQTTYSNAYHVHCIWHMAQNLPKRLKNKLGTTDFKEFIHDFWKTRNSLCVEVFEQRFQTLLNKFPNGNDYLHDPIYLTRHSWARAFTSRVFTAGMQSTQRVESINSIIHKVVSSSSTMANVAEALDSRMQKEEMNKSFIAWKYQSTMYYQPFVVENFFSNINSIIQKYLSPQIVEEIHKQMCESVLYRCEMLDIEDAFKFDEDQLDQNEISENQAMTNGQEEVNNIEEYYDYRQTYLKALINSVPKESIKEVWQIIPYLVPNSYQHVIILNDGTHLCTCLLLVSHGIICRHYFKLMIENPNALFHILLMPTRWLQDDAWNQIDLISNKPFIGTSSKNLKSTSSSDPRIYPIPKHHNNIQEVEVRHHTQKKVYYGRIMGHFKQALNYSLEDNDQENLDNIILTYIAEKELKQQNKTQSVKRKTLKDNDNQNLSNEFKT
;
A
#
# COMPACT_ATOMS: atom_id res chain seq x y z
N MET A 1 101.84 34.10 -21.23
CA MET A 1 101.34 32.75 -20.95
C MET A 1 100.10 32.89 -20.12
N GLU A 2 99.08 32.11 -20.46
CA GLU A 2 97.76 32.00 -19.79
C GLU A 2 96.91 33.28 -19.92
N GLY A 3 95.85 33.36 -20.71
CA GLY A 3 94.88 32.35 -21.09
C GLY A 3 93.50 32.82 -20.60
N CYS A 4 92.85 33.71 -21.34
CA CYS A 4 91.47 34.09 -21.08
C CYS A 4 90.79 34.48 -22.40
N ASN A 5 90.04 33.53 -22.96
CA ASN A 5 89.25 33.72 -24.18
C ASN A 5 88.08 34.69 -23.89
N ALA A 6 88.11 35.85 -24.52
CA ALA A 6 86.93 36.69 -24.71
C ALA A 6 86.10 36.12 -25.88
N LEU A 7 85.08 35.32 -25.58
CA LEU A 7 84.01 34.99 -26.50
C LEU A 7 82.89 36.03 -26.34
N GLN A 8 82.58 36.70 -27.43
CA GLN A 8 81.46 37.61 -27.59
C GLN A 8 80.14 36.86 -27.30
N GLN A 9 79.29 37.48 -26.48
CA GLN A 9 77.91 37.07 -26.28
C GLN A 9 77.11 37.33 -27.56
N GLU A 10 76.55 36.27 -28.15
CA GLU A 10 75.33 36.35 -28.95
C GLU A 10 74.12 36.05 -28.03
N PRO A 11 72.99 36.76 -28.18
CA PRO A 11 71.80 36.54 -27.37
C PRO A 11 71.06 35.27 -27.80
N ASP A 12 70.75 34.45 -26.81
CA ASP A 12 70.09 33.15 -26.91
C ASP A 12 68.66 33.26 -27.46
N ARG A 13 68.27 32.31 -28.33
CA ARG A 13 66.96 32.25 -29.00
C ARG A 13 65.87 31.84 -28.00
N SER A 14 64.82 32.66 -27.89
CA SER A 14 63.62 32.33 -27.11
C SER A 14 62.96 31.05 -27.62
N THR A 15 62.85 30.05 -26.75
CA THR A 15 62.01 28.87 -26.92
C THR A 15 60.53 29.29 -26.91
N ASP A 16 59.88 29.20 -28.08
CA ASP A 16 58.44 29.50 -28.25
C ASP A 16 57.58 28.48 -27.49
N ILE A 17 56.84 28.91 -26.47
CA ILE A 17 55.92 28.07 -25.69
C ILE A 17 54.56 27.99 -26.40
N ILE A 18 54.07 26.77 -26.66
CA ILE A 18 52.70 26.48 -27.12
C ILE A 18 51.81 26.35 -25.88
N LEU A 19 50.71 27.11 -25.80
CA LEU A 19 49.85 27.17 -24.60
C LEU A 19 48.57 26.36 -24.77
N GLY A 20 48.09 25.79 -23.66
CA GLY A 20 46.75 25.19 -23.56
C GLY A 20 46.67 23.69 -23.82
N SER A 21 47.80 22.99 -24.01
CA SER A 21 47.83 21.52 -24.04
C SER A 21 47.37 20.92 -22.69
N GLU A 22 47.69 21.59 -21.58
CA GLU A 22 47.24 21.27 -20.22
C GLU A 22 45.72 21.43 -19.99
N LEU A 23 45.02 22.16 -20.87
CA LEU A 23 43.57 22.35 -20.83
C LEU A 23 42.79 21.22 -21.52
N GLU A 24 43.48 20.18 -22.01
CA GLU A 24 42.82 18.99 -22.55
C GLU A 24 42.09 18.19 -21.47
N ASN A 25 42.61 18.18 -20.23
CA ASN A 25 42.16 17.29 -19.14
C ASN A 25 41.75 17.98 -17.82
N PHE A 26 41.86 19.31 -17.68
CA PHE A 26 41.52 20.04 -16.44
C PHE A 26 40.50 21.17 -16.66
N ASP A 27 39.43 21.19 -15.87
CA ASP A 27 38.33 22.18 -15.94
C ASP A 27 38.64 23.53 -15.26
N SER A 28 39.84 23.73 -14.70
CA SER A 28 40.22 25.00 -14.09
C SER A 28 41.73 25.17 -13.99
N VAL A 29 42.25 26.25 -14.58
CA VAL A 29 43.63 26.69 -14.36
C VAL A 29 43.61 27.69 -13.22
N THR A 30 44.37 27.43 -12.16
CA THR A 30 44.50 28.33 -10.99
C THR A 30 45.44 29.51 -11.26
N ASN A 31 46.27 29.40 -12.29
CA ASN A 31 47.20 30.45 -12.66
C ASN A 31 46.46 31.56 -13.45
N PRO A 32 46.82 32.84 -13.23
CA PRO A 32 46.24 33.95 -13.96
C PRO A 32 46.56 33.82 -15.46
N ILE A 33 45.52 33.86 -16.29
CA ILE A 33 45.63 33.81 -17.74
C ILE A 33 45.90 35.21 -18.28
N GLU A 34 46.93 35.33 -19.10
CA GLU A 34 47.25 36.56 -19.84
C GLU A 34 47.06 36.36 -21.34
N LEU A 35 46.62 37.43 -22.01
CA LEU A 35 46.46 37.49 -23.46
C LEU A 35 47.52 38.41 -24.05
N SER A 36 48.25 37.94 -25.06
CA SER A 36 49.16 38.75 -25.85
C SER A 36 49.05 38.43 -27.33
N ILE A 37 49.39 39.40 -28.18
CA ILE A 37 49.45 39.19 -29.62
C ILE A 37 50.60 38.22 -29.90
N GLY A 38 50.33 37.19 -30.71
CA GLY A 38 51.30 36.14 -31.03
C GLY A 38 51.19 34.85 -30.21
N LEU A 39 50.35 34.77 -29.17
CA LEU A 39 50.08 33.51 -28.47
C LEU A 39 49.60 32.42 -29.44
N ARG A 40 50.16 31.21 -29.34
CA ARG A 40 49.93 30.08 -30.24
C ARG A 40 49.19 28.93 -29.55
N PHE A 41 48.28 28.28 -30.29
CA PHE A 41 47.46 27.14 -29.86
C PHE A 41 47.44 26.04 -30.92
N ASP A 42 47.33 24.78 -30.48
CA ASP A 42 47.29 23.62 -31.37
C ASP A 42 45.94 23.47 -32.09
N THR A 43 44.85 23.65 -31.36
CA THR A 43 43.49 23.47 -31.86
C THR A 43 42.60 24.67 -31.57
N TRP A 44 41.55 24.81 -32.37
CA TRP A 44 40.58 25.89 -32.18
C TRP A 44 39.78 25.71 -30.89
N GLU A 45 39.64 24.47 -30.43
CA GLU A 45 38.94 24.07 -29.22
C GLU A 45 39.75 24.48 -27.98
N ILE A 46 41.07 24.26 -27.99
CA ILE A 46 41.97 24.72 -26.93
C ILE A 46 41.98 26.25 -26.85
N ALA A 47 42.14 26.92 -27.99
CA ALA A 47 42.07 28.38 -28.09
C ALA A 47 40.76 28.95 -27.51
N GLU A 48 39.63 28.31 -27.81
CA GLU A 48 38.33 28.72 -27.29
C GLU A 48 38.18 28.48 -25.78
N ARG A 49 38.68 27.35 -25.26
CA ARG A 49 38.71 27.07 -23.81
C ARG A 49 39.55 28.13 -23.09
N TYR A 50 40.75 28.41 -23.60
CA TYR A 50 41.67 29.39 -23.01
C TYR A 50 41.04 30.79 -22.93
N LEU A 51 40.38 31.26 -24.01
CA LEU A 51 39.70 32.56 -24.01
C LEU A 51 38.48 32.61 -23.09
N LYS A 52 37.71 31.52 -22.99
CA LYS A 52 36.57 31.44 -22.06
C LYS A 52 37.04 31.46 -20.61
N GLU A 53 38.16 30.81 -20.30
CA GLU A 53 38.75 30.80 -18.98
C GLU A 53 39.33 32.17 -18.61
N TYR A 54 39.97 32.87 -19.55
CA TYR A 54 40.35 34.27 -19.38
C TYR A 54 39.14 35.14 -19.02
N GLY A 55 38.04 35.00 -19.76
CA GLY A 55 36.79 35.71 -19.44
C GLY A 55 36.26 35.37 -18.05
N ARG A 56 36.30 34.09 -17.67
CA ARG A 56 35.85 33.61 -16.35
C ARG A 56 36.65 34.24 -15.21
N GLN A 57 37.99 34.23 -15.30
CA GLN A 57 38.88 34.84 -14.30
C GLN A 57 38.69 36.36 -14.21
N ASN A 58 38.36 37.01 -15.33
CA ASN A 58 38.14 38.45 -15.41
C ASN A 58 36.67 38.89 -15.29
N GLY A 59 35.73 37.98 -14.96
CA GLY A 59 34.34 38.33 -14.65
C GLY A 59 33.43 38.66 -15.85
N PHE A 60 33.73 38.19 -17.06
CA PHE A 60 32.86 38.38 -18.23
C PHE A 60 32.79 37.13 -19.13
N VAL A 61 31.82 37.11 -20.05
CA VAL A 61 31.56 35.95 -20.90
C VAL A 61 32.10 36.20 -22.31
N VAL A 62 32.91 35.27 -22.81
CA VAL A 62 33.45 35.27 -24.17
C VAL A 62 32.62 34.35 -25.07
N ASN A 63 32.10 34.91 -26.16
CA ASN A 63 31.30 34.19 -27.15
C ASN A 63 31.96 34.22 -28.53
N ARG A 64 31.72 33.17 -29.32
CA ARG A 64 32.11 33.14 -30.73
C ARG A 64 31.27 34.13 -31.52
N HIS A 65 31.90 35.10 -32.18
CA HIS A 65 31.21 36.18 -32.90
C HIS A 65 31.22 35.96 -34.42
N ARG A 66 32.39 35.63 -35.00
CA ARG A 66 32.54 35.43 -36.45
C ARG A 66 33.47 34.26 -36.73
N VAL A 67 33.16 33.48 -37.77
CA VAL A 67 34.03 32.43 -38.31
C VAL A 67 34.15 32.65 -39.81
N GLU A 68 35.38 32.67 -40.32
CA GLU A 68 35.66 32.69 -41.76
C GLU A 68 36.22 31.33 -42.17
N PHE A 69 35.58 30.70 -43.15
CA PHE A 69 36.01 29.42 -43.72
C PHE A 69 36.71 29.64 -45.05
N VAL A 70 37.66 28.76 -45.38
CA VAL A 70 38.20 28.61 -46.73
C VAL A 70 37.82 27.22 -47.22
N GLU A 71 37.28 27.15 -48.43
CA GLU A 71 36.94 25.90 -49.11
C GLU A 71 38.19 25.39 -49.83
N PHE A 72 38.56 24.14 -49.54
CA PHE A 72 39.51 23.37 -50.34
C PHE A 72 38.73 22.38 -51.19
N HIS A 73 38.96 22.42 -52.50
CA HIS A 73 38.54 21.35 -53.40
C HIS A 73 39.66 20.33 -53.48
N ASP A 74 39.39 19.14 -52.98
CA ASP A 74 40.31 18.02 -53.14
C ASP A 74 40.16 17.46 -54.56
N CYS A 75 41.26 17.36 -55.30
CA CYS A 75 41.23 16.89 -56.70
C CYS A 75 40.82 15.42 -56.85
N GLN A 76 40.57 14.71 -55.74
CA GLN A 76 40.18 13.30 -55.69
C GLN A 76 38.81 13.04 -55.03
N SER A 77 38.05 14.06 -54.62
CA SER A 77 36.67 13.86 -54.14
C SER A 77 35.76 15.07 -54.43
N GLU A 78 34.49 14.83 -54.79
CA GLU A 78 33.48 15.88 -55.01
C GLU A 78 33.07 16.63 -53.72
N ASN A 79 33.66 16.31 -52.56
CA ASN A 79 33.36 16.96 -51.30
C ASN A 79 34.33 18.11 -51.01
N SER A 80 33.81 19.34 -51.01
CA SER A 80 34.53 20.52 -50.51
C SER A 80 34.74 20.42 -49.00
N VAL A 81 35.99 20.44 -48.53
CA VAL A 81 36.31 20.50 -47.09
C VAL A 81 36.40 21.97 -46.66
N ARG A 82 35.54 22.39 -45.71
CA ARG A 82 35.54 23.75 -45.14
C ARG A 82 36.42 23.81 -43.91
N ILE A 83 37.55 24.51 -43.99
CA ILE A 83 38.47 24.70 -42.86
C ILE A 83 38.31 26.13 -42.32
N ALA A 84 38.11 26.26 -41.01
CA ALA A 84 38.01 27.56 -40.34
C ALA A 84 39.41 28.22 -40.28
N LYS A 85 39.57 29.37 -40.96
CA LYS A 85 40.85 30.08 -41.07
C LYS A 85 40.95 31.25 -40.10
N LYS A 86 39.84 31.92 -39.80
CA LYS A 86 39.78 32.99 -38.80
C LYS A 86 38.59 32.83 -37.88
N ARG A 87 38.77 33.08 -36.58
CA ARG A 87 37.69 33.19 -35.60
C ARG A 87 37.83 34.50 -34.83
N THR A 88 36.70 35.19 -34.66
CA THR A 88 36.59 36.35 -33.77
C THR A 88 35.79 35.93 -32.55
N PHE A 89 36.35 36.17 -31.37
CA PHE A 89 35.69 36.01 -30.09
C PHE A 89 35.40 37.39 -29.51
N ALA A 90 34.22 37.60 -28.96
CA ALA A 90 33.81 38.90 -28.44
C ALA A 90 33.03 38.76 -27.13
N CYS A 91 32.91 39.85 -26.38
CA CYS A 91 32.15 39.88 -25.14
C CYS A 91 30.66 39.58 -25.40
N GLU A 92 29.95 38.98 -24.44
CA GLU A 92 28.49 38.76 -24.53
C GLU A 92 27.71 40.05 -24.87
N TYR A 93 28.22 41.21 -24.41
CA TYR A 93 27.64 42.54 -24.61
C TYR A 93 28.01 43.18 -25.96
N SER A 94 28.83 42.52 -26.80
CA SER A 94 29.28 43.02 -28.12
C SER A 94 28.15 43.09 -29.15
N GLY A 95 28.18 44.12 -30.00
CA GLY A 95 27.19 44.39 -31.05
C GLY A 95 25.96 45.17 -30.58
N LYS A 96 25.08 45.52 -31.54
CA LYS A 96 23.84 46.29 -31.30
C LYS A 96 22.60 45.41 -31.40
N TYR A 97 21.61 45.68 -30.55
CA TYR A 97 20.31 45.01 -30.63
C TYR A 97 19.66 45.30 -31.99
N LYS A 98 19.23 44.23 -32.68
CA LYS A 98 18.45 44.31 -33.91
C LYS A 98 17.05 43.74 -33.64
N PRO A 99 15.98 44.56 -33.66
CA PRO A 99 14.63 44.06 -33.45
C PRO A 99 14.21 43.11 -34.57
N ASN A 100 13.61 41.98 -34.21
CA ASN A 100 13.13 40.99 -35.16
C ASN A 100 11.73 41.42 -35.66
N LYS A 101 11.66 42.17 -36.77
CA LYS A 101 10.42 42.79 -37.30
C LYS A 101 9.45 41.81 -38.01
N SER A 102 9.62 40.49 -37.86
CA SER A 102 8.97 39.47 -38.69
C SER A 102 7.69 38.87 -38.10
N LYS A 103 7.32 39.16 -36.85
CA LYS A 103 6.09 38.65 -36.22
C LYS A 103 5.08 39.76 -35.89
N PRO A 104 3.76 39.49 -35.98
CA PRO A 104 2.70 40.41 -35.55
C PRO A 104 2.95 40.92 -34.13
N ILE A 105 2.58 42.17 -33.85
CA ILE A 105 2.86 42.87 -32.57
C ILE A 105 2.39 42.07 -31.36
N GLU A 106 1.26 41.36 -31.46
CA GLU A 106 0.68 40.51 -30.41
C GLU A 106 1.53 39.27 -30.05
N GLN A 107 2.42 38.84 -30.94
CA GLN A 107 3.33 37.69 -30.74
C GLN A 107 4.77 38.11 -30.41
N GLN A 108 5.02 39.42 -30.24
CA GLN A 108 6.33 39.93 -29.87
C GLN A 108 6.51 39.87 -28.36
N HIS A 109 7.40 38.99 -27.89
CA HIS A 109 7.84 39.00 -26.50
C HIS A 109 8.82 40.16 -26.28
N ASN A 110 8.54 41.02 -25.30
CA ASN A 110 9.48 42.05 -24.81
C ASN A 110 10.71 41.37 -24.18
N LYS A 111 11.73 41.09 -24.98
CA LYS A 111 13.01 40.55 -24.50
C LYS A 111 13.98 41.71 -24.22
N GLY A 112 14.49 41.77 -22.99
CA GLY A 112 15.64 42.62 -22.68
C GLY A 112 16.89 42.15 -23.43
N SER A 113 17.68 43.10 -23.93
CA SER A 113 18.93 42.82 -24.63
C SER A 113 20.12 43.23 -23.76
N LYS A 114 21.15 42.38 -23.68
CA LYS A 114 22.44 42.70 -23.04
C LYS A 114 23.41 43.47 -23.95
N LYS A 115 23.01 43.78 -25.18
CA LYS A 115 23.90 44.30 -26.22
C LYS A 115 24.16 45.80 -26.03
N THR A 116 25.40 46.18 -25.71
CA THR A 116 25.83 47.58 -25.49
C THR A 116 26.86 48.06 -26.50
N ASP A 117 27.08 47.31 -27.59
CA ASP A 117 28.15 47.60 -28.55
C ASP A 117 29.56 47.56 -27.90
N CYS A 118 29.76 46.62 -26.98
CA CYS A 118 31.06 46.42 -26.33
C CYS A 118 32.15 46.13 -27.36
N LYS A 119 33.29 46.81 -27.22
CA LYS A 119 34.44 46.72 -28.13
C LYS A 119 35.35 45.53 -27.87
N TRP A 120 35.31 44.94 -26.67
CA TRP A 120 36.16 43.80 -26.34
C TRP A 120 35.99 42.67 -27.36
N HIS A 121 37.09 42.34 -28.05
CA HIS A 121 37.16 41.20 -28.96
C HIS A 121 38.60 40.77 -29.26
N VAL A 122 38.75 39.50 -29.59
CA VAL A 122 40.02 38.87 -29.97
C VAL A 122 39.85 38.22 -31.34
N ASN A 123 40.72 38.56 -32.28
CA ASN A 123 40.78 37.93 -33.60
C ASN A 123 41.93 36.94 -33.64
N MET A 124 41.63 35.73 -34.08
CA MET A 124 42.59 34.65 -34.20
C MET A 124 42.64 34.14 -35.63
N SER A 125 43.81 33.71 -36.09
CA SER A 125 43.97 33.14 -37.42
C SER A 125 44.88 31.91 -37.43
N LYS A 126 44.59 30.99 -38.35
CA LYS A 126 45.48 29.87 -38.71
C LYS A 126 46.02 30.13 -40.12
N PRO A 127 47.28 30.61 -40.27
CA PRO A 127 47.92 30.79 -41.57
C PRO A 127 48.06 29.47 -42.33
N HIS A 128 48.16 29.52 -43.66
CA HIS A 128 48.46 28.31 -44.46
C HIS A 128 49.84 27.72 -44.16
N ASN A 129 50.78 28.55 -43.69
CA ASN A 129 52.18 28.18 -43.49
C ASN A 129 52.48 27.85 -42.01
N SER A 130 51.44 27.69 -41.17
CA SER A 130 51.61 27.40 -39.75
C SER A 130 50.56 26.41 -39.27
N ASP A 131 50.99 25.40 -38.53
CA ASP A 131 50.08 24.44 -37.90
C ASP A 131 49.35 25.02 -36.70
N PHE A 132 49.82 26.17 -36.18
CA PHE A 132 49.31 26.80 -34.98
C PHE A 132 48.35 27.95 -35.28
N ILE A 133 47.36 28.09 -34.39
CA ILE A 133 46.43 29.21 -34.36
C ILE A 133 47.06 30.29 -33.50
N HIS A 134 47.07 31.54 -33.96
CA HIS A 134 47.62 32.64 -33.18
C HIS A 134 46.68 33.84 -33.07
N ILE A 135 46.84 34.61 -31.99
CA ILE A 135 46.13 35.88 -31.78
C ILE A 135 46.74 36.94 -32.71
N THR A 136 45.89 37.50 -33.59
CA THR A 136 46.26 38.54 -34.57
C THR A 136 45.93 39.94 -34.09
N PHE A 137 44.89 40.09 -33.28
CA PHE A 137 44.42 41.38 -32.80
C PHE A 137 43.62 41.19 -31.52
N MET A 138 43.70 42.17 -30.61
CA MET A 138 42.93 42.22 -29.39
C MET A 138 42.52 43.65 -29.06
N ASP A 139 41.25 43.84 -28.74
CA ASP A 139 40.72 45.02 -28.09
C ASP A 139 40.21 44.57 -26.71
N LEU A 140 40.74 45.17 -25.65
CA LEU A 140 40.44 44.81 -24.26
C LEU A 140 39.47 45.79 -23.58
N GLU A 141 38.97 46.81 -24.29
CA GLU A 141 38.10 47.82 -23.68
C GLU A 141 36.65 47.35 -23.51
N HIS A 142 36.13 47.52 -22.29
CA HIS A 142 34.71 47.32 -21.98
C HIS A 142 34.01 48.66 -21.79
N ASN A 143 32.79 48.78 -22.32
CA ASN A 143 31.92 49.96 -22.14
C ASN A 143 30.77 49.69 -21.15
N HIS A 144 30.86 48.61 -20.39
CA HIS A 144 29.87 48.18 -19.40
C HIS A 144 30.58 47.76 -18.12
N LYS A 145 29.86 47.77 -16.99
CA LYS A 145 30.39 47.24 -15.74
C LYS A 145 30.62 45.74 -15.88
N ILE A 146 31.83 45.30 -15.55
CA ILE A 146 32.15 43.88 -15.42
C ILE A 146 31.59 43.41 -14.06
N LEU A 147 30.81 42.34 -14.09
CA LEU A 147 30.19 41.77 -12.89
C LEU A 147 30.96 40.51 -12.54
N ALA A 148 31.74 40.54 -11.45
CA ALA A 148 32.52 39.38 -11.00
C ALA A 148 31.67 38.11 -10.84
N ASP A 149 30.41 38.27 -10.42
CA ASP A 149 29.43 37.20 -10.28
C ASP A 149 29.05 36.50 -11.59
N ASN A 150 29.44 37.03 -12.76
CA ASN A 150 29.27 36.35 -14.04
C ASN A 150 29.94 34.97 -14.04
N ALA A 151 31.10 34.82 -13.37
CA ALA A 151 31.78 33.53 -13.23
C ALA A 151 30.90 32.47 -12.54
N ARG A 152 29.89 32.89 -11.76
CA ARG A 152 28.93 32.02 -11.06
C ARG A 152 27.58 31.91 -11.79
N PHE A 153 27.03 33.00 -12.32
CA PHE A 153 25.65 33.03 -12.84
C PHE A 153 25.52 33.05 -14.36
N ALA A 154 26.59 33.26 -15.12
CA ALA A 154 26.49 33.21 -16.57
C ALA A 154 26.12 31.80 -17.05
N THR A 155 25.20 31.73 -18.02
CA THR A 155 24.69 30.48 -18.59
C THR A 155 25.81 29.59 -19.16
N THR A 156 26.88 30.20 -19.68
CA THR A 156 28.05 29.49 -20.20
C THR A 156 28.79 28.71 -19.12
N PHE A 157 28.89 29.24 -17.90
CA PHE A 157 29.63 28.62 -16.79
C PHE A 157 28.76 27.74 -15.88
N ARG A 158 27.42 27.76 -16.05
CA ARG A 158 26.47 26.94 -15.29
C ARG A 158 26.14 25.59 -15.93
N LYS A 159 26.76 25.23 -17.07
CA LYS A 159 26.50 23.94 -17.72
C LYS A 159 26.99 22.79 -16.86
N PHE A 160 26.17 21.76 -16.72
CA PHE A 160 26.57 20.53 -16.03
C PHE A 160 27.54 19.72 -16.91
N ASN A 161 28.60 19.21 -16.28
CA ASN A 161 29.52 18.28 -16.92
C ASN A 161 28.87 16.89 -17.09
N GLN A 162 29.55 15.99 -17.81
CA GLN A 162 28.99 14.68 -18.12
C GLN A 162 28.77 13.80 -16.87
N SER A 163 29.64 13.92 -15.86
CA SER A 163 29.50 13.17 -14.60
C SER A 163 28.21 13.56 -13.87
N ILE A 164 27.94 14.87 -13.74
CA ILE A 164 26.70 15.38 -13.16
C ILE A 164 25.49 14.94 -13.99
N LEU A 165 25.58 15.01 -15.33
CA LEU A 165 24.48 14.59 -16.21
C LEU A 165 24.17 13.09 -16.06
N ASN A 166 25.17 12.23 -15.89
CA ASN A 166 24.97 10.80 -15.67
C ASN A 166 24.28 10.53 -14.32
N GLU A 167 24.62 11.27 -13.26
CA GLU A 167 23.93 11.17 -11.97
C GLU A 167 22.48 11.69 -12.05
N ILE A 168 22.25 12.81 -12.74
CA ILE A 168 20.88 13.29 -13.03
C ILE A 168 20.11 12.23 -13.82
N GLU A 169 20.72 11.60 -14.83
CA GLU A 169 20.09 10.54 -15.61
C GLU A 169 19.70 9.36 -14.73
N ARG A 170 20.61 8.85 -13.88
CA ARG A 170 20.28 7.75 -12.97
C ARG A 170 19.15 8.12 -12.03
N ALA A 171 19.20 9.32 -11.45
CA ALA A 171 18.17 9.80 -10.55
C ALA A 171 16.82 10.03 -11.25
N VAL A 172 16.80 10.40 -12.53
CA VAL A 172 15.57 10.60 -13.32
C VAL A 172 15.00 9.28 -13.84
N VAL A 173 15.84 8.38 -14.35
CA VAL A 173 15.43 7.13 -15.02
C VAL A 173 15.09 6.06 -13.99
N TYR A 174 15.98 5.83 -13.01
CA TYR A 174 15.84 4.77 -12.03
C TYR A 174 15.30 5.27 -10.69
N GLY A 175 15.75 6.45 -10.24
CA GLY A 175 15.31 7.03 -8.97
C GLY A 175 13.97 7.77 -9.05
N ARG A 176 13.52 8.11 -10.27
CA ARG A 176 12.32 8.94 -10.56
C ARG A 176 12.22 10.20 -9.69
N CYS A 177 13.38 10.77 -9.33
CA CYS A 177 13.50 11.89 -8.42
C CYS A 177 13.04 13.21 -9.07
N ASP A 178 12.47 14.11 -8.25
CA ASP A 178 12.17 15.46 -8.67
C ASP A 178 13.40 16.37 -8.62
N ALA A 179 13.28 17.58 -9.17
CA ALA A 179 14.41 18.53 -9.22
C ALA A 179 14.89 18.94 -7.81
N TYR A 180 14.02 18.91 -6.80
CA TYR A 180 14.40 19.22 -5.43
C TYR A 180 15.28 18.11 -4.84
N THR A 181 14.84 16.86 -4.95
CA THR A 181 15.57 15.68 -4.47
C THR A 181 16.91 15.55 -5.17
N ILE A 182 16.93 15.69 -6.49
CA ILE A 182 18.18 15.62 -7.27
C ILE A 182 19.16 16.71 -6.81
N ARG A 183 18.69 17.94 -6.55
CA ARG A 183 19.57 18.99 -6.01
C ARG A 183 20.16 18.60 -4.66
N ASN A 184 19.35 18.09 -3.74
CA ASN A 184 19.80 17.72 -2.40
C ASN A 184 20.81 16.57 -2.43
N LEU A 185 20.71 15.66 -3.41
CA LEU A 185 21.68 14.59 -3.61
C LEU A 185 22.97 15.08 -4.27
N LEU A 186 22.87 15.99 -5.24
CA LEU A 186 24.03 16.47 -6.01
C LEU A 186 24.83 17.57 -5.30
N GLN A 187 24.19 18.42 -4.50
CA GLN A 187 24.88 19.54 -3.85
C GLN A 187 26.02 19.09 -2.91
N PRO A 188 25.88 18.01 -2.10
CA PRO A 188 26.99 17.46 -1.32
C PRO A 188 28.08 16.82 -2.17
N LEU A 189 27.73 16.22 -3.31
CA LEU A 189 28.68 15.56 -4.23
C LEU A 189 29.49 16.57 -5.06
N TYR A 190 28.89 17.71 -5.38
CA TYR A 190 29.51 18.77 -6.20
C TYR A 190 29.34 20.14 -5.51
N PRO A 191 30.07 20.41 -4.40
CA PRO A 191 29.86 21.59 -3.56
C PRO A 191 30.15 22.92 -4.28
N ASN A 192 31.05 22.89 -5.27
CA ASN A 192 31.43 24.07 -6.06
C ASN A 192 30.48 24.33 -7.24
N GLN A 193 29.55 23.42 -7.53
CA GLN A 193 28.58 23.57 -8.61
C GLN A 193 27.30 24.23 -8.08
N LEU A 194 26.79 25.20 -8.83
CA LEU A 194 25.50 25.83 -8.56
C LEU A 194 24.37 25.07 -9.27
N PHE A 195 23.41 24.55 -8.50
CA PHE A 195 22.24 23.82 -9.01
C PHE A 195 20.96 24.66 -8.97
N LEU A 196 20.81 25.59 -9.90
CA LEU A 196 19.57 26.37 -10.03
C LEU A 196 18.41 25.50 -10.51
N THR A 197 17.20 25.74 -9.98
CA THR A 197 15.99 24.98 -10.31
C THR A 197 15.74 24.92 -11.81
N GLN A 198 15.95 26.03 -12.52
CA GLN A 198 15.69 26.12 -13.95
C GLN A 198 16.67 25.28 -14.77
N ASP A 199 17.97 25.32 -14.46
CA ASP A 199 18.98 24.54 -15.20
C ASP A 199 18.78 23.05 -14.99
N LEU A 200 18.51 22.66 -13.74
CA LEU A 200 18.22 21.27 -13.39
C LEU A 200 16.95 20.77 -14.08
N SER A 201 15.90 21.58 -14.10
CA SER A 201 14.67 21.26 -14.84
C SER A 201 14.91 21.11 -16.34
N ASN A 202 15.73 21.98 -16.93
CA ASN A 202 16.11 21.89 -18.35
C ASN A 202 16.90 20.60 -18.65
N ALA A 203 17.83 20.23 -17.77
CA ALA A 203 18.61 18.99 -17.88
C ALA A 203 17.71 17.75 -17.77
N ILE A 204 16.82 17.71 -16.77
CA ILE A 204 15.82 16.66 -16.61
C ILE A 204 14.95 16.54 -17.86
N GLN A 205 14.43 17.66 -18.39
CA GLN A 205 13.61 17.64 -19.59
C GLN A 205 14.36 17.18 -20.84
N LYS A 206 15.66 17.48 -20.94
CA LYS A 206 16.51 17.01 -22.02
C LYS A 206 16.68 15.48 -21.94
N ILE A 207 17.02 14.96 -20.76
CA ILE A 207 17.18 13.51 -20.53
C ILE A 207 15.87 12.77 -20.80
N LYS A 208 14.73 13.29 -20.31
CA LYS A 208 13.42 12.70 -20.58
C LYS A 208 13.11 12.62 -22.08
N ARG A 209 13.46 13.66 -22.85
CA ARG A 209 13.32 13.66 -24.31
C ARG A 209 14.24 12.65 -24.99
N GLU A 210 15.52 12.62 -24.61
CA GLU A 210 16.53 11.71 -25.19
C GLU A 210 16.22 10.24 -24.90
N LYS A 211 15.70 9.94 -23.71
CA LYS A 211 15.31 8.58 -23.30
C LYS A 211 13.88 8.19 -23.68
N GLN A 212 13.21 9.02 -24.49
CA GLN A 212 11.82 8.80 -24.92
C GLN A 212 10.85 8.54 -23.74
N ILE A 213 11.11 9.13 -22.57
CA ILE A 213 10.19 9.16 -21.44
C ILE A 213 9.07 10.14 -21.83
N THR A 214 8.17 9.64 -22.67
CA THR A 214 7.06 10.35 -23.28
C THR A 214 5.76 9.75 -22.77
N GLY A 215 4.74 10.60 -22.57
CA GLY A 215 3.46 10.23 -21.96
C GLY A 215 3.11 11.08 -20.74
N SER A 216 1.80 11.22 -20.47
CA SER A 216 1.34 11.73 -19.17
C SER A 216 1.72 10.73 -18.07
N ASP A 217 1.86 11.18 -16.83
CA ASP A 217 2.25 10.27 -15.75
C ASP A 217 1.19 9.17 -15.52
N ALA A 218 -0.10 9.46 -15.74
CA ALA A 218 -1.16 8.45 -15.78
C ALA A 218 -0.95 7.39 -16.87
N SER A 219 -0.51 7.78 -18.08
CA SER A 219 -0.20 6.83 -19.16
C SER A 219 1.03 5.97 -18.87
N GLN A 220 2.01 6.52 -18.15
CA GLN A 220 3.21 5.79 -17.73
C GLN A 220 2.87 4.76 -16.65
N LEU A 221 2.05 5.12 -15.66
CA LEU A 221 1.55 4.20 -14.66
C LEU A 221 0.75 3.06 -15.31
N LEU A 222 -0.22 3.37 -16.18
CA LEU A 222 -1.01 2.35 -16.85
C LEU A 222 -0.14 1.40 -17.67
N LYS A 223 0.80 1.94 -18.45
CA LYS A 223 1.73 1.12 -19.23
C LYS A 223 2.56 0.19 -18.33
N PHE A 224 3.09 0.72 -17.23
CA PHE A 224 3.85 -0.05 -16.24
C PHE A 224 3.02 -1.19 -15.62
N LEU A 225 1.79 -0.91 -15.19
CA LEU A 225 0.93 -1.93 -14.59
C LEU A 225 0.52 -3.01 -15.61
N LEU A 226 0.24 -2.63 -16.86
CA LEU A 226 -0.07 -3.58 -17.93
C LEU A 226 1.15 -4.40 -18.36
N GLU A 227 2.36 -3.85 -18.27
CA GLU A 227 3.61 -4.60 -18.48
C GLU A 227 3.81 -5.63 -17.37
N GLN A 228 3.64 -5.25 -16.11
CA GLN A 228 3.68 -6.20 -14.99
C GLN A 228 2.61 -7.29 -15.10
N GLN A 229 1.40 -6.95 -15.55
CA GLN A 229 0.34 -7.94 -15.74
C GLN A 229 0.68 -8.99 -16.82
N LYS A 230 1.54 -8.66 -17.80
CA LYS A 230 2.03 -9.65 -18.77
C LYS A 230 3.01 -10.63 -18.12
N GLU A 231 3.83 -10.16 -17.19
CA GLU A 231 4.80 -10.96 -16.46
C GLU A 231 4.13 -11.81 -15.36
N GLU A 232 3.13 -11.27 -14.68
CA GLU A 232 2.33 -11.95 -13.66
C GLU A 232 0.84 -12.02 -14.07
N PRO A 233 0.40 -13.08 -14.77
CA PRO A 233 -0.96 -13.16 -15.32
C PRO A 233 -2.09 -13.22 -14.28
N MET A 234 -1.75 -13.42 -13.00
CA MET A 234 -2.70 -13.35 -11.89
C MET A 234 -2.98 -11.90 -11.47
N MET A 235 -2.08 -10.95 -11.77
CA MET A 235 -2.30 -9.53 -11.50
C MET A 235 -3.55 -9.04 -12.25
N PHE A 236 -4.33 -8.21 -11.56
CA PHE A 236 -5.53 -7.59 -12.12
C PHE A 236 -5.30 -6.08 -12.23
N VAL A 237 -5.55 -5.52 -13.42
CA VAL A 237 -5.41 -4.08 -13.69
C VAL A 237 -6.61 -3.67 -14.54
N GLN A 238 -7.37 -2.70 -14.05
CA GLN A 238 -8.51 -2.15 -14.78
C GLN A 238 -8.47 -0.61 -14.80
N PRO A 239 -8.30 0.01 -15.99
CA PRO A 239 -8.49 1.45 -16.14
C PRO A 239 -9.98 1.81 -16.31
N LEU A 240 -10.38 2.93 -15.71
CA LEU A 240 -11.65 3.60 -15.97
C LEU A 240 -11.38 4.81 -16.87
N ILE A 241 -11.87 4.75 -18.11
CA ILE A 241 -11.66 5.78 -19.13
C ILE A 241 -13.00 6.40 -19.48
N ASN A 242 -13.10 7.73 -19.42
CA ASN A 242 -14.27 8.44 -19.88
C ASN A 242 -14.36 8.36 -21.42
N VAL A 243 -15.48 7.84 -21.92
CA VAL A 243 -15.69 7.53 -23.34
C VAL A 243 -15.63 8.79 -24.22
N ASP A 244 -16.14 9.93 -23.72
CA ASP A 244 -16.24 11.17 -24.49
C ASP A 244 -14.92 11.95 -24.56
N SER A 245 -14.20 11.99 -23.43
CA SER A 245 -12.97 12.79 -23.29
C SER A 245 -11.69 11.98 -23.50
N ASN A 246 -11.79 10.65 -23.53
CA ASN A 246 -10.67 9.71 -23.58
C ASN A 246 -9.61 9.96 -22.48
N ARG A 247 -10.07 10.41 -21.30
CA ARG A 247 -9.23 10.69 -20.12
C ARG A 247 -9.39 9.56 -19.11
N LEU A 248 -8.29 9.25 -18.41
CA LEU A 248 -8.30 8.34 -17.27
C LEU A 248 -9.05 9.00 -16.10
N CYS A 249 -10.17 8.41 -15.70
CA CYS A 249 -10.95 8.79 -14.52
C CYS A 249 -10.54 7.98 -13.30
N GLY A 250 -10.11 6.73 -13.50
CA GLY A 250 -9.64 5.91 -12.41
C GLY A 250 -8.77 4.76 -12.90
N ILE A 251 -8.08 4.11 -11.98
CA ILE A 251 -7.34 2.89 -12.24
C ILE A 251 -7.31 2.04 -10.98
N PHE A 252 -7.76 0.80 -11.10
CA PHE A 252 -7.76 -0.20 -10.05
C PHE A 252 -6.71 -1.25 -10.36
N TRP A 253 -5.98 -1.72 -9.35
CA TRP A 253 -5.12 -2.87 -9.52
C TRP A 253 -4.96 -3.70 -8.25
N MET A 254 -4.73 -5.01 -8.46
CA MET A 254 -4.34 -5.97 -7.43
C MET A 254 -3.17 -6.80 -7.96
N THR A 255 -2.11 -6.94 -7.16
CA THR A 255 -1.02 -7.88 -7.44
C THR A 255 -1.47 -9.33 -7.21
N ALA A 256 -0.68 -10.31 -7.66
CA ALA A 256 -0.97 -11.72 -7.43
C ALA A 256 -1.09 -12.03 -5.91
N ASN A 257 -0.18 -11.49 -5.10
CA ASN A 257 -0.21 -11.66 -3.64
C ASN A 257 -1.48 -11.08 -3.01
N GLN A 258 -1.93 -9.92 -3.51
CA GLN A 258 -3.15 -9.26 -3.05
C GLN A 258 -4.41 -10.11 -3.28
N ILE A 259 -4.51 -10.74 -4.45
CA ILE A 259 -5.62 -11.65 -4.75
C ILE A 259 -5.57 -12.88 -3.84
N ILE A 260 -4.38 -13.41 -3.54
CA ILE A 260 -4.20 -14.51 -2.58
C ILE A 260 -4.63 -14.07 -1.17
N LEU A 261 -4.21 -12.89 -0.71
CA LEU A 261 -4.59 -12.36 0.60
C LEU A 261 -6.11 -12.13 0.69
N TRP A 262 -6.71 -11.54 -0.35
CA TRP A 262 -8.16 -11.35 -0.42
C TRP A 262 -8.90 -12.68 -0.34
N SER A 263 -8.40 -13.74 -0.99
CA SER A 263 -9.03 -15.07 -0.95
C SER A 263 -9.21 -15.66 0.45
N ARG A 264 -8.40 -15.21 1.42
CA ARG A 264 -8.37 -15.75 2.77
C ARG A 264 -8.84 -14.79 3.85
N TYR A 265 -8.60 -13.50 3.67
CA TYR A 265 -8.82 -12.47 4.70
C TYR A 265 -9.85 -11.41 4.32
N SER A 266 -10.63 -11.65 3.25
CA SER A 266 -11.75 -10.77 2.85
C SER A 266 -12.98 -10.91 3.74
N ASP A 267 -12.96 -11.79 4.74
CA ASP A 267 -13.99 -11.86 5.76
C ASP A 267 -14.12 -10.56 6.57
N VAL A 268 -13.04 -9.78 6.69
CA VAL A 268 -13.07 -8.41 7.24
C VAL A 268 -12.21 -7.49 6.39
N VAL A 269 -12.83 -6.49 5.77
CA VAL A 269 -12.17 -5.49 4.92
C VAL A 269 -12.35 -4.10 5.51
N LEU A 270 -11.26 -3.34 5.62
CA LEU A 270 -11.28 -1.93 5.99
C LEU A 270 -11.06 -1.11 4.73
N HIS A 271 -11.87 -0.10 4.50
CA HIS A 271 -11.72 0.80 3.36
C HIS A 271 -11.63 2.25 3.83
N ASP A 272 -10.73 3.00 3.21
CA ASP A 272 -10.62 4.44 3.39
C ASP A 272 -10.08 5.12 2.13
N ASN A 273 -10.46 6.38 1.94
CA ASN A 273 -10.02 7.21 0.84
C ASN A 273 -9.05 8.29 1.32
N THR A 274 -7.91 8.38 0.64
CA THR A 274 -6.84 9.28 1.04
C THR A 274 -6.60 10.33 -0.03
N SER A 275 -6.89 11.59 0.31
CA SER A 275 -6.65 12.73 -0.57
C SER A 275 -5.19 13.23 -0.51
N ARG A 276 -4.82 14.15 -1.42
CA ARG A 276 -3.51 14.83 -1.45
C ARG A 276 -2.29 13.91 -1.59
N THR A 277 -2.46 12.72 -2.16
CA THR A 277 -1.37 11.76 -2.41
C THR A 277 -0.64 12.01 -3.73
N ASN A 278 -1.27 12.71 -4.67
CA ASN A 278 -0.75 12.95 -6.01
C ASN A 278 -1.12 14.34 -6.54
N LYS A 279 -0.37 14.80 -7.55
CA LYS A 279 -0.52 16.11 -8.22
C LYS A 279 -1.81 16.33 -8.99
N TYR A 280 -2.62 15.30 -9.20
CA TYR A 280 -3.92 15.42 -9.85
C TYR A 280 -5.08 15.49 -8.85
N ASN A 281 -4.78 15.37 -7.55
CA ASN A 281 -5.76 15.35 -6.47
C ASN A 281 -6.79 14.20 -6.62
N PHE A 282 -6.39 13.09 -7.24
CA PHE A 282 -7.20 11.87 -7.30
C PHE A 282 -7.18 11.20 -5.91
N PRO A 283 -8.32 10.94 -5.27
CA PRO A 283 -8.36 10.09 -4.07
C PRO A 283 -7.66 8.74 -4.33
N LEU A 284 -6.85 8.32 -3.36
CA LEU A 284 -6.28 6.98 -3.32
C LEU A 284 -7.16 6.12 -2.42
N SER A 285 -7.90 5.19 -3.01
CA SER A 285 -8.75 4.23 -2.30
C SER A 285 -7.91 3.01 -1.92
N LEU A 286 -7.90 2.66 -0.64
CA LEU A 286 -7.15 1.52 -0.11
C LEU A 286 -8.09 0.54 0.57
N PHE A 287 -7.98 -0.73 0.19
CA PHE A 287 -8.61 -1.84 0.90
C PHE A 287 -7.58 -2.55 1.75
N ILE A 288 -7.76 -2.53 3.07
CA ILE A 288 -6.85 -3.13 4.03
C ILE A 288 -7.50 -4.36 4.66
N LEU A 289 -6.76 -5.46 4.63
CA LEU A 289 -7.10 -6.74 5.24
C LEU A 289 -6.34 -6.90 6.56
N VAL A 290 -6.78 -7.84 7.38
CA VAL A 290 -6.03 -8.28 8.58
C VAL A 290 -5.62 -9.73 8.36
N ASP A 291 -4.33 -10.06 8.44
CA ASP A 291 -3.86 -11.43 8.28
C ASP A 291 -4.00 -12.26 9.57
N ASN A 292 -3.51 -13.49 9.56
CA ASN A 292 -3.53 -14.41 10.70
C ASN A 292 -2.52 -14.05 11.82
N ASP A 293 -1.65 -13.07 11.60
CA ASP A 293 -0.75 -12.49 12.60
C ASP A 293 -1.32 -11.19 13.20
N GLY A 294 -2.56 -10.83 12.85
CA GLY A 294 -3.19 -9.57 13.26
C GLY A 294 -2.52 -8.34 12.64
N LYS A 295 -1.76 -8.49 11.54
CA LYS A 295 -1.11 -7.40 10.81
C LYS A 295 -2.00 -6.90 9.68
N SER A 296 -1.97 -5.59 9.47
CA SER A 296 -2.65 -4.94 8.35
C SER A 296 -1.93 -5.28 7.04
N ARG A 297 -2.68 -5.66 6.00
CA ARG A 297 -2.15 -5.96 4.67
C ARG A 297 -2.94 -5.17 3.63
N LEU A 298 -2.24 -4.56 2.69
CA LEU A 298 -2.89 -3.92 1.55
C LEU A 298 -3.48 -5.01 0.64
N GLY A 299 -4.81 -5.10 0.56
CA GLY A 299 -5.56 -6.09 -0.22
C GLY A 299 -5.91 -5.63 -1.63
N ALA A 300 -6.20 -4.34 -1.84
CA ALA A 300 -6.42 -3.76 -3.16
C ALA A 300 -6.24 -2.24 -3.11
N GLN A 301 -6.04 -1.61 -4.27
CA GLN A 301 -5.89 -0.17 -4.37
C GLN A 301 -6.45 0.37 -5.68
N ALA A 302 -6.92 1.62 -5.62
CA ALA A 302 -7.34 2.36 -6.79
C ALA A 302 -7.04 3.85 -6.68
N PHE A 303 -6.88 4.50 -7.83
CA PHE A 303 -7.08 5.94 -7.94
C PHE A 303 -8.45 6.20 -8.54
N LEU A 304 -9.15 7.18 -7.97
CA LEU A 304 -10.42 7.70 -8.48
C LEU A 304 -10.31 9.20 -8.74
N ASN A 305 -11.11 9.73 -9.65
CA ASN A 305 -11.19 11.16 -9.93
C ASN A 305 -12.21 11.87 -9.02
N ASP A 306 -13.15 11.13 -8.45
CA ASP A 306 -14.21 11.61 -7.57
C ASP A 306 -14.65 10.53 -6.56
N GLU A 307 -15.49 10.93 -5.61
CA GLU A 307 -16.03 10.11 -4.51
C GLU A 307 -17.55 9.97 -4.66
N THR A 308 -18.00 9.66 -5.89
CA THR A 308 -19.41 9.43 -6.21
C THR A 308 -19.83 8.00 -5.95
N GLN A 309 -21.15 7.75 -5.88
CA GLN A 309 -21.68 6.40 -5.71
C GLN A 309 -21.22 5.50 -6.86
N GLU A 310 -21.28 5.99 -8.10
CA GLU A 310 -20.88 5.26 -9.30
C GLU A 310 -19.39 4.90 -9.29
N SER A 311 -18.53 5.81 -8.83
CA SER A 311 -17.09 5.55 -8.67
C SER A 311 -16.82 4.49 -7.60
N TYR A 312 -17.57 4.51 -6.50
CA TYR A 312 -17.46 3.49 -5.47
C TYR A 312 -17.99 2.13 -5.94
N GLU A 313 -19.16 2.08 -6.57
CA GLU A 313 -19.68 0.85 -7.19
C GLU A 313 -18.67 0.26 -8.17
N TRP A 314 -18.01 1.11 -8.97
CA TRP A 314 -16.98 0.66 -9.88
C TRP A 314 -15.80 -0.02 -9.17
N ILE A 315 -15.21 0.57 -8.11
CA ILE A 315 -14.09 -0.07 -7.40
C ILE A 315 -14.51 -1.33 -6.65
N LEU A 316 -15.70 -1.36 -6.05
CA LEU A 316 -16.23 -2.54 -5.37
C LEU A 316 -16.49 -3.66 -6.39
N GLN A 317 -16.98 -3.32 -7.58
CA GLN A 317 -17.13 -4.29 -8.66
C GLN A 317 -15.77 -4.82 -9.15
N GLN A 318 -14.72 -3.98 -9.18
CA GLN A 318 -13.39 -4.43 -9.59
C GLN A 318 -12.77 -5.46 -8.62
N THR A 319 -13.04 -5.39 -7.32
CA THR A 319 -12.60 -6.44 -6.39
C THR A 319 -13.30 -7.77 -6.66
N LEU A 320 -14.60 -7.75 -7.03
CA LEU A 320 -15.37 -8.92 -7.41
C LEU A 320 -14.91 -9.49 -8.76
N ASP A 321 -14.64 -8.64 -9.74
CA ASP A 321 -14.15 -9.07 -11.05
C ASP A 321 -12.77 -9.75 -10.91
N ALA A 322 -11.89 -9.17 -10.07
CA ALA A 322 -10.59 -9.75 -9.75
C ALA A 322 -10.72 -11.09 -9.00
N THR A 323 -11.50 -11.13 -7.91
CA THR A 323 -11.44 -12.25 -6.94
C THR A 323 -12.64 -13.19 -7.00
N GLY A 324 -13.82 -12.69 -7.36
CA GLY A 324 -15.11 -13.38 -7.29
C GLY A 324 -15.65 -13.51 -5.86
N ILE A 325 -15.07 -12.76 -4.90
CA ILE A 325 -15.34 -12.92 -3.47
C ILE A 325 -15.78 -11.59 -2.89
N GLU A 326 -17.02 -11.57 -2.44
CA GLU A 326 -17.57 -10.49 -1.66
C GLU A 326 -17.08 -10.54 -0.20
N PRO A 327 -16.77 -9.40 0.42
CA PRO A 327 -16.46 -9.37 1.84
C PRO A 327 -17.62 -9.85 2.70
N LYS A 328 -17.33 -10.47 3.86
CA LYS A 328 -18.40 -10.70 4.85
C LYS A 328 -18.71 -9.43 5.65
N VAL A 329 -17.68 -8.65 5.94
CA VAL A 329 -17.78 -7.38 6.67
C VAL A 329 -16.90 -6.35 6.00
N ILE A 330 -17.45 -5.16 5.79
CA ILE A 330 -16.70 -3.99 5.34
C ILE A 330 -16.83 -2.85 6.34
N ILE A 331 -15.72 -2.23 6.71
CA ILE A 331 -15.66 -1.09 7.64
C ILE A 331 -15.26 0.18 6.87
N THR A 332 -16.10 1.23 6.90
CA THR A 332 -15.87 2.50 6.18
C THR A 332 -16.16 3.73 7.05
N ASP A 333 -15.94 4.94 6.52
CA ASP A 333 -15.99 6.26 7.19
C ASP A 333 -17.37 6.95 7.23
N MET A 334 -18.47 6.22 6.98
CA MET A 334 -19.84 6.74 6.90
C MET A 334 -20.12 7.69 5.72
N ASP A 335 -19.37 7.56 4.63
CA ASP A 335 -19.67 8.26 3.38
C ASP A 335 -21.02 7.74 2.79
N PRO A 336 -22.02 8.61 2.56
CA PRO A 336 -23.32 8.18 2.02
C PRO A 336 -23.25 7.54 0.63
N ALA A 337 -22.31 7.96 -0.22
CA ALA A 337 -22.10 7.37 -1.53
C ALA A 337 -21.47 5.98 -1.40
N MET A 338 -20.56 5.77 -0.45
CA MET A 338 -20.03 4.44 -0.13
C MET A 338 -21.12 3.54 0.47
N ASP A 339 -21.96 4.05 1.37
CA ASP A 339 -23.10 3.30 1.94
C ASP A 339 -24.03 2.79 0.83
N ALA A 340 -24.40 3.66 -0.12
CA ALA A 340 -25.23 3.30 -1.26
C ALA A 340 -24.55 2.31 -2.21
N ALA A 341 -23.25 2.49 -2.48
CA ALA A 341 -22.48 1.60 -3.33
C ALA A 341 -22.33 0.19 -2.73
N CYS A 342 -22.09 0.10 -1.41
CA CYS A 342 -22.05 -1.16 -0.68
C CYS A 342 -23.39 -1.90 -0.76
N GLN A 343 -24.52 -1.21 -0.54
CA GLN A 343 -25.85 -1.83 -0.63
C GLN A 343 -26.15 -2.41 -2.02
N THR A 344 -25.65 -1.76 -3.07
CA THR A 344 -25.86 -2.19 -4.46
C THR A 344 -24.91 -3.30 -4.89
N THR A 345 -23.62 -3.18 -4.56
CA THR A 345 -22.57 -4.07 -5.08
C THR A 345 -22.25 -5.22 -4.12
N TYR A 346 -22.20 -4.95 -2.81
CA TYR A 346 -21.94 -5.91 -1.75
C TYR A 346 -23.22 -6.24 -0.98
N SER A 347 -24.18 -6.85 -1.67
CA SER A 347 -25.51 -7.17 -1.13
C SER A 347 -25.53 -8.15 0.05
N ASN A 348 -24.48 -8.96 0.25
CA ASN A 348 -24.33 -9.93 1.34
C ASN A 348 -23.38 -9.47 2.45
N ALA A 349 -22.56 -8.44 2.20
CA ALA A 349 -21.63 -7.92 3.19
C ALA A 349 -22.36 -7.14 4.29
N TYR A 350 -21.95 -7.36 5.53
CA TYR A 350 -22.35 -6.50 6.64
C TYR A 350 -21.51 -5.23 6.64
N HIS A 351 -22.14 -4.09 6.46
CA HIS A 351 -21.47 -2.81 6.49
C HIS A 351 -21.39 -2.26 7.91
N VAL A 352 -20.16 -1.98 8.38
CA VAL A 352 -19.88 -1.36 9.67
C VAL A 352 -19.28 0.03 9.46
N HIS A 353 -19.71 0.97 10.28
CA HIS A 353 -19.24 2.34 10.28
C HIS A 353 -18.13 2.54 11.30
N CYS A 354 -17.08 3.24 10.90
CA CYS A 354 -15.92 3.52 11.72
C CYS A 354 -16.28 4.47 12.88
N ILE A 355 -16.11 3.99 14.11
CA ILE A 355 -16.41 4.76 15.34
C ILE A 355 -15.60 6.05 15.42
N TRP A 356 -14.34 6.04 14.99
CA TRP A 356 -13.49 7.23 15.01
C TRP A 356 -14.04 8.34 14.12
N HIS A 357 -14.38 8.02 12.87
CA HIS A 357 -15.02 8.95 11.93
C HIS A 357 -16.37 9.46 12.46
N MET A 358 -17.17 8.59 13.09
CA MET A 358 -18.39 9.02 13.79
C MET A 358 -18.09 10.05 14.88
N ALA A 359 -17.11 9.79 15.74
CA ALA A 359 -16.68 10.72 16.79
C ALA A 359 -16.17 12.06 16.25
N GLN A 360 -15.58 12.07 15.05
CA GLN A 360 -15.17 13.31 14.35
C GLN A 360 -16.35 14.05 13.71
N ASN A 361 -17.35 13.32 13.19
CA ASN A 361 -18.48 13.90 12.45
C ASN A 361 -19.54 14.51 13.39
N LEU A 362 -19.77 13.92 14.57
CA LEU A 362 -20.75 14.42 15.54
C LEU A 362 -20.49 15.88 15.96
N PRO A 363 -19.28 16.29 16.40
CA PRO A 363 -18.99 17.69 16.71
C PRO A 363 -19.15 18.62 15.50
N LYS A 364 -18.69 18.20 14.31
CA LYS A 364 -18.74 19.03 13.09
C LYS A 364 -20.18 19.38 12.70
N ARG A 365 -21.13 18.46 12.92
CA ARG A 365 -22.53 18.60 12.49
C ARG A 365 -23.45 19.15 13.57
N LEU A 366 -23.20 18.83 14.85
CA LEU A 366 -24.15 19.11 15.94
C LEU A 366 -23.67 20.15 16.95
N LYS A 367 -22.36 20.40 17.11
CA LYS A 367 -21.86 21.31 18.16
C LYS A 367 -22.41 22.73 18.04
N ASN A 368 -22.47 23.26 16.82
CA ASN A 368 -23.02 24.60 16.57
C ASN A 368 -24.55 24.65 16.68
N LYS A 369 -25.25 23.55 16.40
CA LYS A 369 -26.72 23.46 16.49
C LYS A 369 -27.21 23.33 17.93
N LEU A 370 -26.47 22.60 18.77
CA LEU A 370 -26.84 22.32 20.16
C LEU A 370 -26.25 23.33 21.15
N GLY A 371 -25.11 23.97 20.82
CA GLY A 371 -24.38 24.81 21.77
C GLY A 371 -23.53 24.00 22.76
N THR A 372 -22.57 24.64 23.42
CA THR A 372 -21.50 23.94 24.16
C THR A 372 -21.98 23.09 25.34
N THR A 373 -22.99 23.55 26.09
CA THR A 373 -23.50 22.85 27.28
C THR A 373 -24.30 21.62 26.87
N ASP A 374 -25.33 21.80 26.05
CA ASP A 374 -26.19 20.72 25.57
C ASP A 374 -25.41 19.72 24.72
N PHE A 375 -24.38 20.16 23.99
CA PHE A 375 -23.51 19.25 23.22
C PHE A 375 -22.73 18.28 24.11
N LYS A 376 -22.27 18.70 25.30
CA LYS A 376 -21.56 17.78 26.23
C LYS A 376 -22.50 16.70 26.74
N GLU A 377 -23.70 17.10 27.15
CA GLU A 377 -24.73 16.18 27.60
C GLU A 377 -25.19 15.25 26.47
N PHE A 378 -25.35 15.79 25.27
CA PHE A 378 -25.65 15.03 24.05
C PHE A 378 -24.60 13.95 23.77
N ILE A 379 -23.30 14.29 23.81
CA ILE A 379 -22.24 13.32 23.53
C ILE A 379 -22.27 12.18 24.55
N HIS A 380 -22.44 12.50 25.83
CA HIS A 380 -22.60 11.48 26.87
C HIS A 380 -23.80 10.55 26.59
N ASP A 381 -24.98 11.14 26.34
CA ASP A 381 -26.21 10.37 26.08
C ASP A 381 -26.14 9.59 24.76
N PHE A 382 -25.47 10.13 23.74
CA PHE A 382 -25.25 9.47 22.46
C PHE A 382 -24.39 8.22 22.63
N TRP A 383 -23.25 8.30 23.31
CA TRP A 383 -22.40 7.13 23.53
C TRP A 383 -23.06 6.11 24.45
N LYS A 384 -23.84 6.54 25.46
CA LYS A 384 -24.69 5.65 26.25
C LYS A 384 -25.73 4.93 25.39
N THR A 385 -26.35 5.63 24.45
CA THR A 385 -27.31 5.06 23.50
C THR A 385 -26.64 4.07 22.56
N ARG A 386 -25.52 4.46 21.94
CA ARG A 386 -24.72 3.62 21.03
C ARG A 386 -24.27 2.32 21.69
N ASN A 387 -23.95 2.38 22.99
CA ASN A 387 -23.45 1.25 23.78
C ASN A 387 -24.54 0.34 24.36
N SER A 388 -25.81 0.55 24.01
CA SER A 388 -26.91 -0.35 24.41
C SER A 388 -26.66 -1.77 23.92
N LEU A 389 -26.87 -2.76 24.79
CA LEU A 389 -26.57 -4.17 24.50
C LEU A 389 -27.72 -4.94 23.83
N CYS A 390 -28.93 -4.36 23.80
CA CYS A 390 -30.09 -4.89 23.10
C CYS A 390 -30.84 -3.79 22.33
N VAL A 391 -31.68 -4.21 21.39
CA VAL A 391 -32.40 -3.34 20.44
C VAL A 391 -33.47 -2.53 21.17
N GLU A 392 -34.16 -3.13 22.13
CA GLU A 392 -35.25 -2.51 22.88
C GLU A 392 -34.75 -1.30 23.69
N VAL A 393 -33.63 -1.47 24.39
CA VAL A 393 -32.99 -0.39 25.16
C VAL A 393 -32.41 0.68 24.22
N PHE A 394 -31.82 0.26 23.09
CA PHE A 394 -31.33 1.20 22.08
C PHE A 394 -32.47 2.10 21.58
N GLU A 395 -33.59 1.54 21.14
CA GLU A 395 -34.71 2.30 20.60
C GLU A 395 -35.28 3.26 21.65
N GLN A 396 -35.44 2.83 22.91
CA GLN A 396 -35.88 3.70 24.01
C GLN A 396 -34.93 4.88 24.27
N ARG A 397 -33.62 4.61 24.34
CA ARG A 397 -32.59 5.64 24.56
C ARG A 397 -32.51 6.59 23.36
N PHE A 398 -32.61 6.07 22.14
CA PHE A 398 -32.57 6.88 20.93
C PHE A 398 -33.78 7.81 20.81
N GLN A 399 -34.99 7.32 21.14
CA GLN A 399 -36.18 8.17 21.21
C GLN A 399 -36.04 9.27 22.28
N THR A 400 -35.45 8.94 23.43
CA THR A 400 -35.14 9.93 24.47
C THR A 400 -34.18 11.01 23.95
N LEU A 401 -33.17 10.61 23.19
CA LEU A 401 -32.17 11.49 22.59
C LEU A 401 -32.79 12.44 21.54
N LEU A 402 -33.71 11.95 20.70
CA LEU A 402 -34.47 12.78 19.75
C LEU A 402 -35.39 13.80 20.43
N ASN A 403 -36.02 13.42 21.55
CA ASN A 403 -36.90 14.32 22.31
C ASN A 403 -36.11 15.40 23.06
N LYS A 404 -34.92 15.05 23.57
CA LYS A 404 -34.07 15.94 24.37
C LYS A 404 -33.30 16.96 23.51
N PHE A 405 -32.92 16.58 22.29
CA PHE A 405 -32.08 17.41 21.41
C PHE A 405 -32.75 17.69 20.05
N PRO A 406 -33.92 18.35 20.00
CA PRO A 406 -34.70 18.52 18.78
C PRO A 406 -33.96 19.30 17.68
N ASN A 407 -33.06 20.22 18.06
CA ASN A 407 -32.24 20.99 17.12
C ASN A 407 -31.23 20.12 16.34
N GLY A 408 -30.96 18.90 16.80
CA GLY A 408 -30.10 17.92 16.13
C GLY A 408 -30.85 16.92 15.25
N ASN A 409 -32.19 16.92 15.27
CA ASN A 409 -33.00 15.84 14.72
C ASN A 409 -32.79 15.60 13.23
N ASP A 410 -32.49 16.63 12.42
CA ASP A 410 -32.19 16.45 11.00
C ASP A 410 -31.09 15.40 10.79
N TYR A 411 -29.98 15.53 11.53
CA TYR A 411 -28.81 14.66 11.42
C TYR A 411 -29.00 13.35 12.17
N LEU A 412 -29.78 13.37 13.27
CA LEU A 412 -30.07 12.18 14.06
C LEU A 412 -31.04 11.23 13.37
N HIS A 413 -32.03 11.75 12.65
CA HIS A 413 -32.89 10.92 11.80
C HIS A 413 -32.11 10.40 10.59
N ASP A 414 -31.42 11.29 9.87
CA ASP A 414 -30.66 10.94 8.67
C ASP A 414 -29.29 11.65 8.65
N PRO A 415 -28.16 10.91 8.68
CA PRO A 415 -28.04 9.47 8.44
C PRO A 415 -28.09 8.59 9.68
N ILE A 416 -27.96 9.15 10.89
CA ILE A 416 -27.60 8.38 12.10
C ILE A 416 -28.60 7.24 12.40
N TYR A 417 -29.90 7.51 12.48
CA TYR A 417 -30.90 6.47 12.79
C TYR A 417 -31.09 5.47 11.65
N LEU A 418 -31.09 5.96 10.40
CA LEU A 418 -31.24 5.10 9.21
C LEU A 418 -30.12 4.06 9.13
N THR A 419 -28.89 4.44 9.50
CA THR A 419 -27.70 3.57 9.45
C THR A 419 -27.39 2.88 10.78
N ARG A 420 -28.32 2.87 11.77
CA ARG A 420 -28.09 2.32 13.12
C ARG A 420 -27.54 0.89 13.16
N HIS A 421 -27.89 0.06 12.19
CA HIS A 421 -27.38 -1.31 12.06
C HIS A 421 -25.86 -1.34 11.82
N SER A 422 -25.30 -0.29 11.23
CA SER A 422 -23.87 -0.22 10.87
C SER A 422 -22.99 0.27 12.02
N TRP A 423 -23.52 0.86 13.10
CA TRP A 423 -22.68 1.48 14.14
C TRP A 423 -23.09 1.21 15.60
N ALA A 424 -24.36 0.93 15.88
CA ALA A 424 -24.83 0.73 17.24
C ALA A 424 -24.56 -0.71 17.71
N ARG A 425 -24.08 -0.86 18.96
CA ARG A 425 -23.63 -2.17 19.49
C ARG A 425 -24.74 -3.21 19.56
N ALA A 426 -25.97 -2.77 19.77
CA ALA A 426 -27.16 -3.63 19.73
C ALA A 426 -27.26 -4.45 18.43
N PHE A 427 -26.71 -3.93 17.33
CA PHE A 427 -26.70 -4.58 16.02
C PHE A 427 -25.31 -5.14 15.63
N THR A 428 -24.24 -4.40 15.90
CA THR A 428 -22.88 -4.76 15.43
C THR A 428 -22.13 -5.74 16.32
N SER A 429 -22.50 -5.91 17.61
CA SER A 429 -21.75 -6.72 18.57
C SER A 429 -21.61 -8.20 18.20
N ARG A 430 -22.54 -8.72 17.37
CA ARG A 430 -22.56 -10.12 16.92
C ARG A 430 -21.89 -10.33 15.56
N VAL A 431 -21.35 -9.27 14.98
CA VAL A 431 -20.65 -9.31 13.71
C VAL A 431 -19.17 -9.60 13.96
N PHE A 432 -18.62 -10.59 13.25
CA PHE A 432 -17.19 -10.90 13.33
C PHE A 432 -16.39 -9.79 12.66
N THR A 433 -15.54 -9.11 13.42
CA THR A 433 -14.75 -7.98 12.93
C THR A 433 -13.25 -8.20 13.10
N ALA A 434 -12.82 -9.40 13.52
CA ALA A 434 -11.45 -9.67 13.95
C ALA A 434 -10.94 -8.65 14.99
N GLY A 435 -11.85 -8.12 15.82
CA GLY A 435 -11.58 -7.06 16.80
C GLY A 435 -11.54 -5.63 16.26
N MET A 436 -11.82 -5.42 14.97
CA MET A 436 -11.72 -4.11 14.32
C MET A 436 -13.00 -3.28 14.50
N GLN A 437 -12.83 -2.02 14.90
CA GLN A 437 -13.94 -1.10 15.16
C GLN A 437 -13.77 0.26 14.44
N SER A 438 -12.60 0.47 13.82
CA SER A 438 -12.26 1.70 13.14
C SER A 438 -11.32 1.43 11.97
N THR A 439 -11.25 2.38 11.04
CA THR A 439 -10.27 2.40 9.94
C THR A 439 -8.88 2.85 10.41
N GLN A 440 -8.59 2.87 11.72
CA GLN A 440 -7.28 3.31 12.26
C GLN A 440 -6.08 2.58 11.61
N ARG A 441 -6.26 1.32 11.23
CA ARG A 441 -5.25 0.55 10.50
C ARG A 441 -4.99 1.10 9.10
N VAL A 442 -6.03 1.59 8.42
CA VAL A 442 -5.91 2.27 7.13
C VAL A 442 -5.24 3.62 7.34
N GLU A 443 -5.61 4.36 8.39
CA GLU A 443 -5.00 5.65 8.72
C GLU A 443 -3.52 5.55 9.07
N SER A 444 -3.12 4.46 9.72
CA SER A 444 -1.70 4.15 9.94
C SER A 444 -0.96 3.99 8.62
N ILE A 445 -1.56 3.29 7.65
CA ILE A 445 -0.99 3.11 6.31
C ILE A 445 -0.96 4.43 5.55
N ASN A 446 -2.04 5.22 5.59
CA ASN A 446 -2.13 6.56 5.01
C ASN A 446 -1.03 7.48 5.56
N SER A 447 -0.84 7.49 6.88
CA SER A 447 0.21 8.27 7.54
C SER A 447 1.61 7.86 7.07
N ILE A 448 1.85 6.57 6.84
CA ILE A 448 3.12 6.07 6.30
C ILE A 448 3.28 6.52 4.84
N ILE A 449 2.23 6.41 4.02
CA ILE A 449 2.22 6.85 2.62
C ILE A 449 2.54 8.35 2.56
N HIS A 450 1.90 9.19 3.37
CA HIS A 450 2.14 10.63 3.44
C HIS A 450 3.55 11.03 3.88
N LYS A 451 4.36 10.12 4.45
CA LYS A 451 5.78 10.38 4.72
C LYS A 451 6.66 10.24 3.47
N VAL A 452 6.18 9.52 2.46
CA VAL A 452 6.95 9.18 1.24
C VAL A 452 6.38 9.90 0.01
N VAL A 453 5.10 10.26 0.03
CA VAL A 453 4.42 10.95 -1.08
C VAL A 453 3.82 12.27 -0.62
N SER A 454 3.70 13.22 -1.55
CA SER A 454 3.12 14.54 -1.31
C SER A 454 2.13 14.90 -2.42
N SER A 455 1.45 16.04 -2.26
CA SER A 455 0.57 16.57 -3.30
C SER A 455 1.28 16.92 -4.61
N SER A 456 2.61 16.93 -4.67
CA SER A 456 3.36 17.08 -5.92
C SER A 456 3.79 15.75 -6.55
N SER A 457 3.60 14.63 -5.85
CA SER A 457 3.98 13.30 -6.31
C SER A 457 3.19 12.88 -7.55
N THR A 458 3.84 12.08 -8.39
CA THR A 458 3.21 11.47 -9.56
C THR A 458 2.41 10.22 -9.15
N MET A 459 1.42 9.80 -9.94
CA MET A 459 0.67 8.57 -9.63
C MET A 459 1.60 7.35 -9.65
N ALA A 460 2.58 7.34 -10.56
CA ALA A 460 3.61 6.31 -10.59
C ALA A 460 4.46 6.26 -9.31
N ASN A 461 4.84 7.41 -8.73
CA ASN A 461 5.57 7.42 -7.45
C ASN A 461 4.74 6.83 -6.31
N VAL A 462 3.43 7.10 -6.28
CA VAL A 462 2.55 6.54 -5.26
C VAL A 462 2.43 5.03 -5.41
N ALA A 463 2.24 4.52 -6.64
CA ALA A 463 2.19 3.08 -6.90
C ALA A 463 3.49 2.36 -6.49
N GLU A 464 4.65 2.97 -6.76
CA GLU A 464 5.96 2.44 -6.37
C GLU A 464 6.18 2.47 -4.85
N ALA A 465 5.69 3.51 -4.16
CA ALA A 465 5.73 3.59 -2.70
C ALA A 465 4.86 2.50 -2.06
N LEU A 466 3.69 2.21 -2.65
CA LEU A 466 2.82 1.10 -2.22
C LEU A 466 3.50 -0.25 -2.43
N ASP A 467 4.10 -0.49 -3.59
CA ASP A 467 4.81 -1.73 -3.89
C ASP A 467 6.01 -1.96 -2.96
N SER A 468 6.85 -0.93 -2.79
CA SER A 468 7.98 -0.97 -1.84
C SER A 468 7.53 -1.27 -0.41
N ARG A 469 6.37 -0.74 -0.01
CA ARG A 469 5.77 -1.01 1.29
C ARG A 469 5.36 -2.47 1.42
N MET A 470 4.68 -3.03 0.41
CA MET A 470 4.27 -4.43 0.39
C MET A 470 5.47 -5.37 0.47
N GLN A 471 6.55 -5.10 -0.28
CA GLN A 471 7.79 -5.89 -0.21
C GLN A 471 8.40 -5.87 1.20
N LYS A 472 8.41 -4.69 1.86
CA LYS A 472 8.89 -4.56 3.24
C LYS A 472 8.01 -5.32 4.25
N GLU A 473 6.70 -5.35 4.02
CA GLU A 473 5.75 -6.11 4.83
C GLU A 473 5.96 -7.63 4.73
N GLU A 474 6.31 -8.13 3.54
CA GLU A 474 6.63 -9.54 3.32
C GLU A 474 7.96 -9.93 3.98
N MET A 475 8.98 -9.06 3.85
CA MET A 475 10.25 -9.25 4.53
C MET A 475 10.11 -9.24 6.06
N ASN A 476 9.28 -8.34 6.60
CA ASN A 476 8.97 -8.31 8.03
C ASN A 476 8.24 -9.57 8.50
N LYS A 477 7.32 -10.12 7.69
CA LYS A 477 6.65 -11.40 7.98
C LYS A 477 7.68 -12.51 8.13
N SER A 478 8.59 -12.63 7.16
CA SER A 478 9.67 -13.62 7.18
C SER A 478 10.61 -13.44 8.38
N PHE A 479 10.98 -12.21 8.70
CA PHE A 479 11.81 -11.88 9.86
C PHE A 479 11.13 -12.25 11.19
N ILE A 480 9.84 -11.96 11.33
CA ILE A 480 9.06 -12.30 12.52
C ILE A 480 8.98 -13.83 12.68
N ALA A 481 8.70 -14.57 11.61
CA ALA A 481 8.69 -16.03 11.63
C ALA A 481 10.04 -16.61 12.06
N TRP A 482 11.14 -16.10 11.51
CA TRP A 482 12.51 -16.47 11.92
C TRP A 482 12.79 -16.14 13.38
N LYS A 483 12.38 -14.95 13.85
CA LYS A 483 12.56 -14.52 15.25
C LYS A 483 11.85 -15.47 16.21
N TYR A 484 10.62 -15.88 15.89
CA TYR A 484 9.86 -16.83 16.70
C TYR A 484 10.50 -18.22 16.72
N GLN A 485 11.03 -18.70 15.59
CA GLN A 485 11.77 -19.97 15.54
C GLN A 485 13.08 -19.92 16.35
N SER A 486 13.70 -18.74 16.46
CA SER A 486 15.00 -18.55 17.12
C SER A 486 14.90 -18.18 18.60
N THR A 487 13.69 -17.88 19.10
CA THR A 487 13.46 -17.41 20.48
C THR A 487 12.79 -18.50 21.31
N MET A 488 13.38 -18.82 22.47
CA MET A 488 12.79 -19.78 23.40
C MET A 488 11.87 -19.02 24.37
N TYR A 489 10.56 -19.26 24.29
CA TYR A 489 9.58 -18.67 25.20
C TYR A 489 9.34 -19.62 26.38
N TYR A 490 9.54 -19.12 27.60
CA TYR A 490 9.11 -19.83 28.81
C TYR A 490 7.60 -19.70 28.94
N GLN A 491 6.89 -20.82 29.05
CA GLN A 491 5.44 -20.79 29.14
C GLN A 491 5.01 -20.36 30.55
N PRO A 492 3.93 -19.57 30.67
CA PRO A 492 3.38 -19.24 31.98
C PRO A 492 2.94 -20.51 32.72
N PHE A 493 3.21 -20.57 34.03
CA PHE A 493 2.83 -21.69 34.93
C PHE A 493 1.38 -22.16 34.73
N VAL A 494 0.45 -21.24 34.48
CA VAL A 494 -0.97 -21.57 34.25
C VAL A 494 -1.17 -22.40 32.99
N VAL A 495 -0.50 -22.05 31.88
CA VAL A 495 -0.63 -22.74 30.59
C VAL A 495 -0.08 -24.17 30.69
N GLU A 496 1.08 -24.35 31.30
CA GLU A 496 1.70 -25.68 31.45
C GLU A 496 0.87 -26.61 32.33
N ASN A 497 0.34 -26.11 33.45
CA ASN A 497 -0.36 -26.96 34.42
C ASN A 497 -1.78 -27.31 34.00
N PHE A 498 -2.56 -26.34 33.50
CA PHE A 498 -3.98 -26.54 33.19
C PHE A 498 -4.24 -26.88 31.74
N PHE A 499 -3.42 -26.36 30.81
CA PHE A 499 -3.76 -26.31 29.39
C PHE A 499 -2.69 -26.91 28.47
N SER A 500 -1.73 -27.70 28.97
CA SER A 500 -0.63 -28.24 28.15
C SER A 500 -1.07 -29.03 26.91
N ASN A 501 -2.17 -29.79 26.98
CA ASN A 501 -2.76 -30.48 25.83
C ASN A 501 -3.27 -29.50 24.76
N ILE A 502 -3.99 -28.46 25.19
CA ILE A 502 -4.52 -27.42 24.30
C ILE A 502 -3.37 -26.61 23.71
N ASN A 503 -2.38 -26.29 24.54
CA ASN A 503 -1.23 -25.50 24.14
C ASN A 503 -0.43 -26.17 23.01
N SER A 504 -0.25 -27.49 23.10
CA SER A 504 0.42 -28.28 22.04
C SER A 504 -0.33 -28.21 20.70
N ILE A 505 -1.66 -28.11 20.72
CA ILE A 505 -2.48 -27.98 19.51
C ILE A 505 -2.39 -26.56 18.94
N ILE A 506 -2.57 -25.52 19.76
CA ILE A 506 -2.57 -24.14 19.26
C ILE A 506 -1.19 -23.75 18.72
N GLN A 507 -0.09 -24.18 19.35
CA GLN A 507 1.28 -23.94 18.86
C GLN A 507 1.55 -24.63 17.53
N LYS A 508 0.91 -25.78 17.29
CA LYS A 508 1.04 -26.53 16.04
C LYS A 508 0.29 -25.88 14.88
N TYR A 509 -0.85 -25.24 15.14
CA TYR A 509 -1.79 -24.84 14.10
C TYR A 509 -1.97 -23.33 13.92
N LEU A 510 -1.65 -22.50 14.91
CA LEU A 510 -1.90 -21.06 14.91
C LEU A 510 -0.61 -20.26 14.86
N SER A 511 -0.70 -19.01 14.44
CA SER A 511 0.44 -18.09 14.47
C SER A 511 0.89 -17.79 15.91
N PRO A 512 2.17 -17.47 16.13
CA PRO A 512 2.68 -17.12 17.46
C PRO A 512 1.92 -15.96 18.12
N GLN A 513 1.50 -14.97 17.33
CA GLN A 513 0.74 -13.82 17.83
C GLN A 513 -0.64 -14.24 18.40
N ILE A 514 -1.35 -15.12 17.71
CA ILE A 514 -2.64 -15.63 18.18
C ILE A 514 -2.46 -16.57 19.38
N VAL A 515 -1.40 -17.36 19.41
CA VAL A 515 -1.05 -18.19 20.56
C VAL A 515 -0.80 -17.32 21.80
N GLU A 516 -0.08 -16.22 21.67
CA GLU A 516 0.16 -15.27 22.77
C GLU A 516 -1.16 -14.69 23.30
N GLU A 517 -2.09 -14.34 22.41
CA GLU A 517 -3.40 -13.81 22.81
C GLU A 517 -4.24 -14.87 23.56
N ILE A 518 -4.21 -16.12 23.09
CA ILE A 518 -4.84 -17.24 23.80
C ILE A 518 -4.18 -17.50 25.16
N HIS A 519 -2.85 -17.37 25.26
CA HIS A 519 -2.14 -17.52 26.54
C HIS A 519 -2.58 -16.46 27.54
N LYS A 520 -2.81 -15.21 27.13
CA LYS A 520 -3.39 -14.18 28.02
C LYS A 520 -4.75 -14.61 28.54
N GLN A 521 -5.63 -15.10 27.66
CA GLN A 521 -6.95 -15.61 28.07
C GLN A 521 -6.85 -16.80 29.04
N MET A 522 -5.92 -17.73 28.81
CA MET A 522 -5.67 -18.84 29.72
C MET A 522 -5.17 -18.37 31.09
N CYS A 523 -4.21 -17.45 31.12
CA CYS A 523 -3.63 -16.92 32.36
C CYS A 523 -4.65 -16.16 33.20
N GLU A 524 -5.48 -15.32 32.58
CA GLU A 524 -6.49 -14.55 33.31
C GLU A 524 -7.66 -15.42 33.79
N SER A 525 -7.87 -16.60 33.20
CA SER A 525 -8.97 -17.49 33.58
C SER A 525 -8.97 -17.89 35.06
N VAL A 526 -7.81 -17.92 35.72
CA VAL A 526 -7.71 -18.31 37.14
C VAL A 526 -8.26 -17.25 38.11
N LEU A 527 -8.59 -16.05 37.61
CA LEU A 527 -9.12 -14.93 38.41
C LEU A 527 -10.64 -14.99 38.61
N TYR A 528 -11.28 -16.06 38.19
CA TYR A 528 -12.73 -16.23 38.19
C TYR A 528 -13.15 -17.51 38.94
N ARG A 529 -14.43 -17.60 39.29
CA ARG A 529 -15.10 -18.82 39.76
C ARG A 529 -16.35 -19.11 38.92
N CYS A 530 -16.78 -20.38 38.88
CA CYS A 530 -17.99 -20.79 38.16
C CYS A 530 -19.12 -21.16 39.12
N GLU A 531 -20.34 -20.73 38.80
CA GLU A 531 -21.57 -21.11 39.49
C GLU A 531 -22.56 -21.61 38.42
N MET A 532 -23.11 -22.82 38.60
CA MET A 532 -24.05 -23.40 37.64
C MET A 532 -25.43 -22.78 37.86
N LEU A 533 -26.08 -22.36 36.78
CA LEU A 533 -27.46 -21.84 36.81
C LEU A 533 -28.42 -22.92 36.33
N ASP A 534 -29.57 -23.03 37.01
CA ASP A 534 -30.66 -23.85 36.51
C ASP A 534 -31.21 -23.27 35.21
N ILE A 535 -31.52 -24.15 34.25
CA ILE A 535 -31.94 -23.74 32.92
C ILE A 535 -33.28 -22.99 32.99
N GLU A 536 -34.22 -23.42 33.85
CA GLU A 536 -35.52 -22.76 33.97
C GLU A 536 -35.40 -21.35 34.56
N ASP A 537 -34.47 -21.17 35.50
CA ASP A 537 -34.18 -19.87 36.10
C ASP A 537 -33.46 -18.95 35.11
N ALA A 538 -32.54 -19.49 34.30
CA ALA A 538 -31.89 -18.75 33.21
C ALA A 538 -32.88 -18.21 32.17
N PHE A 539 -34.00 -18.91 31.91
CA PHE A 539 -35.07 -18.42 31.03
C PHE A 539 -35.97 -17.35 31.66
N LYS A 540 -36.06 -17.27 32.98
CA LYS A 540 -36.87 -16.29 33.72
C LYS A 540 -36.08 -15.03 34.09
N PHE A 541 -34.76 -15.07 33.95
CA PHE A 541 -33.85 -13.99 34.32
C PHE A 541 -33.98 -12.79 33.36
N ASP A 542 -34.30 -11.60 33.89
CA ASP A 542 -34.47 -10.36 33.11
C ASP A 542 -33.38 -9.34 33.45
N GLU A 543 -32.24 -9.44 32.76
CA GLU A 543 -31.08 -8.54 32.95
C GLU A 543 -31.32 -7.12 32.41
N ASP A 544 -32.32 -6.94 31.55
CA ASP A 544 -32.63 -5.67 30.87
C ASP A 544 -32.90 -4.52 31.88
N GLN A 545 -33.24 -4.85 33.15
CA GLN A 545 -33.49 -3.88 34.23
C GLN A 545 -32.22 -3.34 34.92
N LEU A 546 -31.07 -4.01 34.81
CA LEU A 546 -29.82 -3.61 35.47
C LEU A 546 -29.04 -2.53 34.70
N ASP A 547 -29.21 -2.46 33.37
CA ASP A 547 -28.54 -1.48 32.49
C ASP A 547 -28.97 -0.03 32.74
N GLN A 548 -30.08 0.18 33.48
CA GLN A 548 -30.49 1.51 33.92
C GLN A 548 -29.55 2.10 34.99
N ASN A 549 -28.84 1.25 35.74
CA ASN A 549 -28.05 1.66 36.92
C ASN A 549 -26.52 1.46 36.77
N GLU A 550 -26.03 0.53 35.95
CA GLU A 550 -24.61 0.11 35.98
C GLU A 550 -23.60 1.11 35.37
N ILE A 551 -24.01 2.05 34.51
CA ILE A 551 -23.07 2.98 33.85
C ILE A 551 -22.91 4.30 34.64
N SER A 552 -23.78 4.56 35.62
CA SER A 552 -23.82 5.83 36.34
C SER A 552 -22.74 6.01 37.42
N GLU A 553 -22.05 4.95 37.87
CA GLU A 553 -21.18 5.04 39.06
C GLU A 553 -19.67 4.88 38.82
N ASN A 554 -19.22 4.35 37.66
CA ASN A 554 -17.80 4.00 37.48
C ASN A 554 -16.99 4.89 36.50
N GLN A 555 -17.50 6.07 36.12
CA GLN A 555 -16.73 7.10 35.38
C GLN A 555 -16.38 8.34 36.22
N ALA A 556 -16.52 8.26 37.53
CA ALA A 556 -15.85 9.23 38.40
C ALA A 556 -14.40 8.78 38.62
N MET A 557 -13.48 9.58 38.09
CA MET A 557 -12.06 9.68 38.47
C MET A 557 -11.07 8.81 37.67
N THR A 558 -10.55 9.38 36.58
CA THR A 558 -9.09 9.58 36.43
C THR A 558 -8.82 10.68 35.39
N ASN A 559 -8.37 11.83 35.88
CA ASN A 559 -7.64 12.90 35.18
C ASN A 559 -8.18 13.41 33.82
N GLY A 560 -9.08 14.41 33.87
CA GLY A 560 -8.92 15.69 33.15
C GLY A 560 -8.76 15.73 31.62
N GLN A 561 -8.91 14.62 30.91
CA GLN A 561 -8.99 14.52 29.46
C GLN A 561 -10.14 13.56 29.15
N GLU A 562 -11.26 14.10 28.68
CA GLU A 562 -12.40 13.33 28.15
C GLU A 562 -11.95 12.68 26.82
N GLU A 563 -11.07 11.68 26.90
CA GLU A 563 -10.85 10.75 25.81
C GLU A 563 -12.05 9.79 25.78
N VAL A 564 -12.64 9.61 24.59
CA VAL A 564 -13.69 8.61 24.36
C VAL A 564 -13.05 7.24 24.55
N ASN A 565 -13.01 6.74 25.79
CA ASN A 565 -12.49 5.41 26.08
C ASN A 565 -13.41 4.38 25.41
N ASN A 566 -12.88 3.64 24.44
CA ASN A 566 -13.61 2.61 23.71
C ASN A 566 -13.95 1.47 24.67
N ILE A 567 -15.24 1.26 24.94
CA ILE A 567 -15.71 0.18 25.83
C ILE A 567 -15.32 -1.22 25.30
N GLU A 568 -15.03 -1.32 24.01
CA GLU A 568 -14.57 -2.52 23.30
C GLU A 568 -13.15 -2.97 23.69
N GLU A 569 -12.32 -2.06 24.21
CA GLU A 569 -11.00 -2.40 24.73
C GLU A 569 -11.11 -3.10 26.11
N TYR A 570 -12.26 -3.02 26.77
CA TYR A 570 -12.55 -3.64 28.05
C TYR A 570 -13.30 -4.96 27.87
N TYR A 571 -12.54 -6.00 27.55
CA TYR A 571 -13.03 -7.37 27.33
C TYR A 571 -13.72 -8.04 28.53
N ASP A 572 -13.63 -7.44 29.72
CA ASP A 572 -14.30 -7.90 30.94
C ASP A 572 -15.72 -7.35 31.04
N TYR A 573 -16.04 -6.34 30.22
CA TYR A 573 -17.37 -5.77 30.15
C TYR A 573 -18.32 -6.67 29.37
N ARG A 574 -19.55 -6.78 29.85
CA ARG A 574 -20.61 -7.54 29.19
C ARG A 574 -20.90 -6.94 27.81
N GLN A 575 -20.92 -7.80 26.78
CA GLN A 575 -21.16 -7.37 25.40
C GLN A 575 -22.57 -7.71 24.92
N THR A 576 -23.28 -8.62 25.60
CA THR A 576 -24.69 -8.95 25.36
C THR A 576 -25.32 -9.57 26.60
N TYR A 577 -26.65 -9.60 26.68
CA TYR A 577 -27.37 -10.24 27.78
C TYR A 577 -27.55 -11.76 27.57
N LEU A 578 -27.70 -12.48 28.67
CA LEU A 578 -27.95 -13.92 28.66
C LEU A 578 -29.20 -14.27 27.84
N LYS A 579 -30.31 -13.55 28.07
CA LYS A 579 -31.59 -13.72 27.36
C LYS A 579 -31.42 -13.62 25.85
N ALA A 580 -30.59 -12.69 25.38
CA ALA A 580 -30.31 -12.50 23.97
C ALA A 580 -29.50 -13.67 23.37
N LEU A 581 -28.61 -14.31 24.15
CA LEU A 581 -27.90 -15.52 23.72
C LEU A 581 -28.82 -16.74 23.71
N ILE A 582 -29.61 -16.91 24.77
CA ILE A 582 -30.58 -18.01 24.88
C ILE A 582 -31.59 -17.98 23.72
N ASN A 583 -32.10 -16.81 23.37
CA ASN A 583 -33.02 -16.65 22.24
C ASN A 583 -32.37 -16.91 20.87
N SER A 584 -31.04 -16.94 20.78
CA SER A 584 -30.32 -17.19 19.52
C SER A 584 -30.17 -18.68 19.18
N VAL A 585 -30.49 -19.57 20.13
CA VAL A 585 -30.35 -21.03 19.95
C VAL A 585 -31.63 -21.76 20.35
N PRO A 586 -31.96 -22.91 19.72
CA PRO A 586 -33.07 -23.74 20.15
C PRO A 586 -32.88 -24.19 21.60
N LYS A 587 -33.94 -24.15 22.42
CA LYS A 587 -33.88 -24.54 23.84
C LYS A 587 -33.32 -25.95 24.04
N GLU A 588 -33.69 -26.87 23.15
CA GLU A 588 -33.25 -28.28 23.15
C GLU A 588 -31.75 -28.45 22.90
N SER A 589 -31.07 -27.45 22.34
CA SER A 589 -29.63 -27.50 22.07
C SER A 589 -28.79 -27.08 23.27
N ILE A 590 -29.38 -26.42 24.28
CA ILE A 590 -28.69 -25.94 25.47
C ILE A 590 -28.47 -27.11 26.42
N LYS A 591 -27.20 -27.39 26.74
CA LYS A 591 -26.81 -28.43 27.67
C LYS A 591 -26.69 -27.89 29.09
N GLU A 592 -25.97 -26.78 29.27
CA GLU A 592 -25.68 -26.19 30.57
C GLU A 592 -25.54 -24.67 30.45
N VAL A 593 -25.91 -23.94 31.52
CA VAL A 593 -25.72 -22.50 31.65
C VAL A 593 -24.92 -22.22 32.92
N TRP A 594 -23.87 -21.41 32.79
CA TRP A 594 -22.92 -21.12 33.86
C TRP A 594 -22.72 -19.62 34.02
N GLN A 595 -22.67 -19.18 35.26
CA GLN A 595 -22.27 -17.83 35.66
C GLN A 595 -20.78 -17.83 36.04
N ILE A 596 -20.02 -16.91 35.48
CA ILE A 596 -18.58 -16.77 35.66
C ILE A 596 -18.32 -15.43 36.34
N ILE A 597 -17.85 -15.51 37.59
CA ILE A 597 -17.77 -14.37 38.50
C ILE A 597 -16.29 -14.08 38.81
N PRO A 598 -15.78 -12.87 38.55
CA PRO A 598 -14.42 -12.51 38.93
C PRO A 598 -14.33 -12.40 40.46
N TYR A 599 -13.21 -12.86 41.05
CA TYR A 599 -13.02 -12.80 42.50
C TYR A 599 -12.97 -11.36 43.05
N LEU A 600 -12.47 -10.42 42.25
CA LEU A 600 -12.22 -9.04 42.68
C LEU A 600 -13.46 -8.14 42.56
N VAL A 601 -14.36 -8.40 41.60
CA VAL A 601 -15.51 -7.52 41.30
C VAL A 601 -16.77 -8.35 41.05
N PRO A 602 -17.41 -8.92 42.09
CA PRO A 602 -18.47 -9.92 41.92
C PRO A 602 -19.68 -9.46 41.09
N ASN A 603 -19.94 -8.16 41.01
CA ASN A 603 -21.05 -7.58 40.25
C ASN A 603 -20.81 -7.62 38.72
N SER A 604 -19.56 -7.81 38.26
CA SER A 604 -19.20 -7.83 36.83
C SER A 604 -19.06 -9.27 36.30
N TYR A 605 -20.15 -10.05 36.37
CA TYR A 605 -20.17 -11.44 35.94
C TYR A 605 -20.59 -11.62 34.48
N GLN A 606 -20.16 -12.75 33.90
CA GLN A 606 -20.47 -13.17 32.54
C GLN A 606 -21.20 -14.51 32.56
N HIS A 607 -21.96 -14.80 31.51
CA HIS A 607 -22.61 -16.10 31.34
C HIS A 607 -22.00 -16.88 30.19
N VAL A 608 -21.86 -18.20 30.39
CA VAL A 608 -21.39 -19.15 29.39
C VAL A 608 -22.44 -20.24 29.21
N ILE A 609 -22.86 -20.45 27.96
CA ILE A 609 -23.81 -21.51 27.58
C ILE A 609 -23.02 -22.60 26.86
N ILE A 610 -23.12 -23.85 27.33
CA ILE A 610 -22.59 -25.02 26.62
C ILE A 610 -23.72 -25.66 25.82
N LEU A 611 -23.47 -25.96 24.54
CA LEU A 611 -24.43 -26.60 23.64
C LEU A 611 -24.17 -28.12 23.54
N ASN A 612 -25.18 -28.86 23.10
CA ASN A 612 -25.13 -30.32 22.97
C ASN A 612 -24.09 -30.82 21.95
N ASP A 613 -23.68 -29.97 21.01
CA ASP A 613 -22.63 -30.26 20.03
C ASP A 613 -21.20 -29.96 20.55
N GLY A 614 -21.05 -29.55 21.81
CA GLY A 614 -19.77 -29.25 22.44
C GLY A 614 -19.26 -27.82 22.19
N THR A 615 -20.01 -26.99 21.44
CA THR A 615 -19.70 -25.56 21.29
C THR A 615 -20.20 -24.73 22.46
N HIS A 616 -19.81 -23.46 22.52
CA HIS A 616 -20.21 -22.55 23.59
C HIS A 616 -20.55 -21.14 23.08
N LEU A 617 -21.37 -20.44 23.86
CA LEU A 617 -21.64 -19.01 23.73
C LEU A 617 -21.26 -18.30 25.03
N CYS A 618 -20.76 -17.08 24.93
CA CYS A 618 -20.38 -16.27 26.10
C CYS A 618 -20.87 -14.84 25.94
N THR A 619 -21.37 -14.24 27.02
CA THR A 619 -21.86 -12.84 27.03
C THR A 619 -20.77 -11.81 26.78
N CYS A 620 -19.49 -12.18 26.88
CA CYS A 620 -18.38 -11.31 26.48
C CYS A 620 -18.13 -11.27 24.96
N LEU A 621 -18.76 -12.15 24.17
CA LEU A 621 -18.67 -12.21 22.71
C LEU A 621 -17.25 -12.20 22.10
N LEU A 622 -16.19 -12.51 22.86
CA LEU A 622 -14.81 -12.48 22.34
C LEU A 622 -14.61 -13.46 21.18
N LEU A 623 -15.22 -14.65 21.28
CA LEU A 623 -15.17 -15.65 20.21
C LEU A 623 -15.90 -15.17 18.95
N VAL A 624 -16.98 -14.40 19.10
CA VAL A 624 -17.77 -13.86 17.99
C VAL A 624 -17.08 -12.66 17.34
N SER A 625 -16.55 -11.74 18.13
CA SER A 625 -15.98 -10.48 17.65
C SER A 625 -14.52 -10.63 17.16
N HIS A 626 -13.70 -11.40 17.90
CA HIS A 626 -12.27 -11.58 17.66
C HIS A 626 -11.92 -12.98 17.16
N GLY A 627 -12.81 -13.97 17.30
CA GLY A 627 -12.50 -15.35 16.90
C GLY A 627 -11.59 -16.08 17.87
N ILE A 628 -11.50 -15.61 19.12
CA ILE A 628 -10.63 -16.16 20.17
C ILE A 628 -11.48 -16.60 21.35
N ILE A 629 -11.17 -17.78 21.89
CA ILE A 629 -11.85 -18.31 23.08
C ILE A 629 -11.52 -17.45 24.29
N CYS A 630 -12.54 -17.02 25.04
CA CYS A 630 -12.37 -16.14 26.18
C CYS A 630 -11.92 -16.87 27.45
N ARG A 631 -11.29 -16.13 28.35
CA ARG A 631 -10.93 -16.57 29.71
C ARG A 631 -12.09 -17.17 30.50
N HIS A 632 -13.33 -16.71 30.27
CA HIS A 632 -14.52 -17.26 30.93
C HIS A 632 -14.76 -18.74 30.57
N TYR A 633 -14.55 -19.12 29.30
CA TYR A 633 -14.68 -20.51 28.88
C TYR A 633 -13.47 -21.34 29.35
N PHE A 634 -12.26 -20.78 29.29
CA PHE A 634 -11.09 -21.45 29.86
C PHE A 634 -11.23 -21.72 31.36
N LYS A 635 -11.84 -20.80 32.11
CA LYS A 635 -12.15 -21.00 33.52
C LYS A 635 -13.12 -22.17 33.69
N LEU A 636 -14.20 -22.18 32.90
CA LEU A 636 -15.17 -23.27 32.92
C LEU A 636 -14.52 -24.61 32.57
N MET A 637 -13.57 -24.65 31.63
CA MET A 637 -12.81 -25.85 31.29
C MET A 637 -11.94 -26.41 32.43
N ILE A 638 -11.50 -25.57 33.36
CA ILE A 638 -10.77 -26.02 34.55
C ILE A 638 -11.73 -26.74 35.52
N GLU A 639 -12.93 -26.21 35.71
CA GLU A 639 -13.88 -26.68 36.73
C GLU A 639 -14.85 -27.75 36.22
N ASN A 640 -15.24 -27.71 34.95
CA ASN A 640 -16.25 -28.55 34.35
C ASN A 640 -15.67 -29.52 33.28
N PRO A 641 -15.76 -30.85 33.46
CA PRO A 641 -15.28 -31.83 32.48
C PRO A 641 -16.08 -31.85 31.18
N ASN A 642 -17.29 -31.27 31.14
CA ASN A 642 -18.11 -31.20 29.94
C ASN A 642 -17.66 -30.09 28.97
N ALA A 643 -16.86 -29.13 29.43
CA ALA A 643 -16.31 -28.08 28.60
C ALA A 643 -15.05 -28.59 27.89
N LEU A 644 -15.15 -28.76 26.56
CA LEU A 644 -14.09 -29.32 25.73
C LEU A 644 -13.60 -28.29 24.69
N PHE A 645 -12.38 -28.48 24.23
CA PHE A 645 -11.75 -27.64 23.20
C PHE A 645 -11.59 -28.40 21.89
N HIS A 646 -11.91 -27.72 20.79
CA HIS A 646 -11.52 -28.11 19.45
C HIS A 646 -10.96 -26.88 18.73
N ILE A 647 -9.92 -27.06 17.91
CA ILE A 647 -9.25 -25.93 17.24
C ILE A 647 -10.19 -25.14 16.32
N LEU A 648 -11.15 -25.84 15.69
CA LEU A 648 -12.16 -25.23 14.81
C LEU A 648 -13.33 -24.56 15.56
N LEU A 649 -13.26 -24.47 16.90
CA LEU A 649 -14.10 -23.50 17.63
C LEU A 649 -13.72 -22.07 17.22
N MET A 650 -12.46 -21.85 16.86
CA MET A 650 -11.98 -20.58 16.34
C MET A 650 -12.11 -20.53 14.81
N PRO A 651 -12.34 -19.35 14.22
CA PRO A 651 -12.36 -19.17 12.78
C PRO A 651 -11.09 -19.70 12.13
N THR A 652 -11.23 -20.38 10.99
CA THR A 652 -10.09 -21.04 10.36
C THR A 652 -9.03 -20.03 9.91
N ARG A 653 -9.40 -18.74 9.75
CA ARG A 653 -8.48 -17.67 9.30
C ARG A 653 -7.21 -17.58 10.15
N TRP A 654 -7.29 -17.98 11.42
CA TRP A 654 -6.19 -17.94 12.37
C TRP A 654 -5.19 -19.09 12.22
N LEU A 655 -5.55 -20.13 11.46
CA LEU A 655 -4.65 -21.21 11.12
C LEU A 655 -3.44 -20.68 10.34
N GLN A 656 -2.29 -21.32 10.50
CA GLN A 656 -1.14 -21.11 9.62
C GLN A 656 -1.40 -21.69 8.22
N ASP A 657 -0.58 -21.31 7.24
CA ASP A 657 -0.78 -21.66 5.82
C ASP A 657 -0.85 -23.19 5.60
N ASP A 658 0.05 -23.96 6.21
CA ASP A 658 0.07 -25.42 6.12
C ASP A 658 -1.19 -26.07 6.75
N ALA A 659 -1.62 -25.52 7.88
CA ALA A 659 -2.79 -25.98 8.62
C ALA A 659 -4.09 -25.67 7.85
N TRP A 660 -4.18 -24.46 7.28
CA TRP A 660 -5.28 -24.03 6.43
C TRP A 660 -5.46 -24.94 5.21
N ASN A 661 -4.36 -25.39 4.62
CA ASN A 661 -4.42 -26.33 3.50
C ASN A 661 -4.93 -27.73 3.89
N GLN A 662 -4.90 -28.08 5.18
CA GLN A 662 -5.24 -29.39 5.74
C GLN A 662 -6.51 -29.37 6.62
N ILE A 663 -7.40 -28.38 6.46
CA ILE A 663 -8.61 -28.23 7.30
C ILE A 663 -9.44 -29.52 7.39
N ASP A 664 -9.57 -30.28 6.30
CA ASP A 664 -10.37 -31.51 6.28
C ASP A 664 -9.80 -32.57 7.24
N LEU A 665 -8.48 -32.64 7.37
CA LEU A 665 -7.80 -33.53 8.34
C LEU A 665 -7.96 -33.03 9.77
N ILE A 666 -7.97 -31.71 9.97
CA ILE A 666 -8.16 -31.08 11.28
C ILE A 666 -9.60 -31.29 11.78
N SER A 667 -10.58 -31.23 10.87
CA SER A 667 -12.01 -31.36 11.20
C SER A 667 -12.40 -32.70 11.81
N ASN A 668 -11.65 -33.76 11.50
CA ASN A 668 -11.89 -35.11 12.02
C ASN A 668 -11.23 -35.38 13.37
N LYS A 669 -10.61 -34.37 14.00
CA LYS A 669 -9.96 -34.54 15.29
C LYS A 669 -10.97 -34.51 16.45
N PRO A 670 -10.70 -35.26 17.53
CA PRO A 670 -11.57 -35.23 18.69
C PRO A 670 -11.43 -33.92 19.47
N PHE A 671 -12.50 -33.56 20.17
CA PHE A 671 -12.48 -32.56 21.23
C PHE A 671 -11.57 -33.02 22.40
N ILE A 672 -10.84 -32.09 23.01
CA ILE A 672 -9.89 -32.35 24.10
C ILE A 672 -10.24 -31.57 25.37
N GLY A 673 -9.98 -32.17 26.54
CA GLY A 673 -10.13 -31.52 27.85
C GLY A 673 -8.83 -30.93 28.41
N THR A 674 -8.90 -30.37 29.62
CA THR A 674 -7.74 -29.83 30.36
C THR A 674 -6.84 -30.93 30.92
N SER A 675 -5.58 -30.61 31.15
CA SER A 675 -4.55 -31.59 31.57
C SER A 675 -4.66 -32.01 33.04
N SER A 676 -5.28 -31.19 33.91
CA SER A 676 -5.21 -31.36 35.37
C SER A 676 -6.26 -32.29 36.00
N LYS A 677 -7.06 -33.02 35.21
CA LYS A 677 -7.97 -34.04 35.78
C LYS A 677 -7.62 -35.40 35.20
N ASN A 678 -7.20 -36.30 36.10
CA ASN A 678 -7.21 -37.75 35.94
C ASN A 678 -8.62 -38.22 35.52
N LEU A 679 -8.97 -38.10 34.24
CA LEU A 679 -10.07 -38.86 33.69
C LEU A 679 -9.53 -40.27 33.46
N LYS A 680 -9.93 -41.18 34.35
CA LYS A 680 -10.11 -42.59 34.00
C LYS A 680 -10.74 -42.60 32.62
N SER A 681 -10.07 -43.27 31.69
CA SER A 681 -10.60 -43.63 30.39
C SER A 681 -12.06 -44.08 30.54
N THR A 682 -13.00 -43.21 30.21
CA THR A 682 -14.34 -43.65 29.85
C THR A 682 -14.19 -44.30 28.49
N SER A 683 -13.93 -45.61 28.52
CA SER A 683 -14.20 -46.54 27.45
C SER A 683 -15.69 -46.56 27.15
N SER A 684 -16.21 -45.47 26.58
CA SER A 684 -17.41 -45.49 25.77
C SER A 684 -17.01 -44.98 24.41
N SER A 685 -16.58 -45.95 23.59
CA SER A 685 -16.57 -45.86 22.14
C SER A 685 -17.96 -45.51 21.66
N ASP A 686 -18.25 -44.22 21.58
CA ASP A 686 -19.15 -43.70 20.56
C ASP A 686 -18.40 -42.57 19.89
N PRO A 687 -17.92 -42.74 18.64
CA PRO A 687 -17.37 -41.66 17.85
C PRO A 687 -18.55 -40.76 17.50
N ARG A 688 -19.03 -39.97 18.47
CA ARG A 688 -19.97 -38.89 18.20
C ARG A 688 -19.25 -38.01 17.19
N ILE A 689 -19.72 -38.14 15.95
CA ILE A 689 -19.52 -37.21 14.85
C ILE A 689 -20.09 -35.90 15.39
N TYR A 690 -19.28 -35.16 16.15
CA TYR A 690 -19.60 -33.77 16.44
C TYR A 690 -19.54 -33.09 15.08
N PRO A 691 -20.70 -32.63 14.54
CA PRO A 691 -20.67 -31.89 13.30
C PRO A 691 -19.74 -30.68 13.47
N ILE A 692 -19.13 -30.23 12.38
CA ILE A 692 -18.40 -28.95 12.30
C ILE A 692 -19.20 -27.91 13.13
N PRO A 693 -18.57 -27.18 14.08
CA PRO A 693 -19.24 -26.18 14.91
C PRO A 693 -20.22 -25.32 14.09
N LYS A 694 -21.53 -25.57 14.21
CA LYS A 694 -22.56 -24.96 13.34
C LYS A 694 -23.08 -23.62 13.87
N HIS A 695 -22.82 -23.31 15.12
CA HIS A 695 -23.43 -22.18 15.84
C HIS A 695 -22.73 -20.84 15.64
N HIS A 696 -21.70 -20.81 14.80
CA HIS A 696 -21.09 -19.59 14.33
C HIS A 696 -21.48 -19.51 12.86
N ASN A 697 -21.75 -18.33 12.31
CA ASN A 697 -21.83 -18.11 10.86
C ASN A 697 -20.44 -18.33 10.18
N ASN A 698 -19.69 -19.35 10.63
CA ASN A 698 -18.39 -19.80 10.17
C ASN A 698 -18.49 -20.69 8.91
N ILE A 699 -19.66 -20.90 8.31
CA ILE A 699 -19.83 -21.93 7.28
C ILE A 699 -20.33 -21.34 5.95
N GLN A 700 -19.48 -20.49 5.36
CA GLN A 700 -19.40 -20.32 3.90
C GLN A 700 -17.97 -20.52 3.35
N GLU A 701 -17.00 -20.91 4.19
CA GLU A 701 -15.60 -21.09 3.75
C GLU A 701 -15.42 -22.23 2.74
N VAL A 702 -16.23 -23.29 2.78
CA VAL A 702 -16.02 -24.48 1.94
C VAL A 702 -16.41 -24.24 0.47
N GLU A 703 -17.49 -23.50 0.20
CA GLU A 703 -17.94 -23.20 -1.18
C GLU A 703 -17.10 -22.10 -1.84
N VAL A 704 -16.68 -21.08 -1.06
CA VAL A 704 -15.74 -20.04 -1.50
C VAL A 704 -14.36 -20.65 -1.77
N ARG A 705 -13.86 -21.55 -0.91
CA ARG A 705 -12.58 -22.26 -1.09
C ARG A 705 -12.52 -23.00 -2.43
N HIS A 706 -13.57 -23.71 -2.83
CA HIS A 706 -13.56 -24.47 -4.07
C HIS A 706 -13.66 -23.61 -5.34
N HIS A 707 -14.43 -22.52 -5.34
CA HIS A 707 -14.52 -21.61 -6.48
C HIS A 707 -13.27 -20.75 -6.63
N THR A 708 -12.75 -20.25 -5.52
CA THR A 708 -11.56 -19.40 -5.49
C THR A 708 -10.28 -20.17 -5.77
N GLN A 709 -10.10 -21.37 -5.20
CA GLN A 709 -8.96 -22.21 -5.55
C GLN A 709 -8.98 -22.54 -7.04
N LYS A 710 -10.13 -22.82 -7.66
CA LYS A 710 -10.21 -23.03 -9.11
C LYS A 710 -9.78 -21.80 -9.90
N LYS A 711 -10.21 -20.59 -9.53
CA LYS A 711 -9.82 -19.34 -10.21
C LYS A 711 -8.32 -19.02 -10.03
N VAL A 712 -7.79 -19.21 -8.82
CA VAL A 712 -6.35 -19.04 -8.49
C VAL A 712 -5.48 -20.09 -9.20
N TYR A 713 -5.87 -21.38 -9.15
CA TYR A 713 -5.19 -22.45 -9.90
C TYR A 713 -5.26 -22.22 -11.40
N TYR A 714 -6.41 -21.77 -11.91
CA TYR A 714 -6.57 -21.42 -13.32
C TYR A 714 -5.61 -20.29 -13.71
N GLY A 715 -5.58 -19.19 -12.97
CA GLY A 715 -4.65 -18.08 -13.22
C GLY A 715 -3.18 -18.53 -13.21
N ARG A 716 -2.79 -19.35 -12.23
CA ARG A 716 -1.42 -19.91 -12.13
C ARG A 716 -1.08 -20.84 -13.31
N ILE A 717 -1.97 -21.78 -13.65
CA ILE A 717 -1.77 -22.71 -14.77
C ILE A 717 -1.75 -21.95 -16.09
N MET A 718 -2.64 -20.99 -16.28
CA MET A 718 -2.69 -20.13 -17.45
C MET A 718 -1.42 -19.27 -17.58
N GLY A 719 -0.83 -18.85 -16.45
CA GLY A 719 0.46 -18.18 -16.44
C GLY A 719 1.60 -19.07 -16.92
N HIS A 720 1.73 -20.28 -16.37
CA HIS A 720 2.71 -21.26 -16.85
C HIS A 720 2.48 -21.62 -18.33
N PHE A 721 1.22 -21.73 -18.75
CA PHE A 721 0.87 -22.01 -20.14
C PHE A 721 1.34 -20.91 -21.08
N LYS A 722 1.09 -19.63 -20.74
CA LYS A 722 1.59 -18.49 -21.53
C LYS A 722 3.11 -18.46 -21.59
N GLN A 723 3.81 -18.74 -20.48
CA GLN A 723 5.27 -18.83 -20.48
C GLN A 723 5.76 -19.96 -21.39
N ALA A 724 5.18 -21.16 -21.26
CA ALA A 724 5.52 -22.30 -22.11
C ALA A 724 5.25 -22.00 -23.60
N LEU A 725 4.14 -21.32 -23.90
CA LEU A 725 3.81 -20.88 -25.26
C LEU A 725 4.83 -19.87 -25.79
N ASN A 726 5.24 -18.89 -24.99
CA ASN A 726 6.24 -17.92 -25.41
C ASN A 726 7.60 -18.59 -25.68
N TYR A 727 8.07 -19.48 -24.81
CA TYR A 727 9.31 -20.25 -25.06
C TYR A 727 9.19 -21.12 -26.31
N SER A 728 8.07 -21.79 -26.49
CA SER A 728 7.77 -22.59 -27.68
C SER A 728 7.76 -21.76 -28.97
N LEU A 729 7.30 -20.50 -28.92
CA LEU A 729 7.37 -19.56 -30.06
C LEU A 729 8.80 -19.05 -30.30
N GLU A 730 9.58 -18.78 -29.26
CA GLU A 730 10.97 -18.34 -29.35
C GLU A 730 11.90 -19.44 -29.90
N ASP A 731 11.69 -20.69 -29.46
CA ASP A 731 12.48 -21.86 -29.83
C ASP A 731 11.95 -22.59 -31.08
N ASN A 732 10.84 -22.13 -31.67
CA ASN A 732 10.11 -22.81 -32.76
C ASN A 732 9.73 -24.27 -32.46
N ASP A 733 9.32 -24.54 -31.21
CA ASP A 733 8.91 -25.85 -30.70
C ASP A 733 7.40 -25.95 -30.47
N GLN A 734 6.59 -25.38 -31.38
CA GLN A 734 5.12 -25.32 -31.23
C GLN A 734 4.46 -26.70 -31.28
N GLU A 735 4.99 -27.59 -32.11
CA GLU A 735 4.44 -28.93 -32.34
C GLU A 735 4.58 -29.84 -31.11
N ASN A 736 5.68 -29.69 -30.35
CA ASN A 736 5.89 -30.45 -29.11
C ASN A 736 4.94 -30.00 -28.00
N LEU A 737 4.78 -28.68 -27.81
CA LEU A 737 3.84 -28.14 -26.84
C LEU A 737 2.39 -28.54 -27.17
N ASP A 738 2.01 -28.47 -28.45
CA ASP A 738 0.67 -28.90 -28.91
C ASP A 738 0.43 -30.39 -28.64
N ASN A 739 1.40 -31.25 -28.93
CA ASN A 739 1.31 -32.69 -28.63
C ASN A 739 1.16 -32.98 -27.13
N ILE A 740 1.87 -32.25 -26.25
CA ILE A 740 1.74 -32.41 -24.79
C ILE A 740 0.33 -32.04 -24.34
N ILE A 741 -0.22 -30.93 -24.85
CA ILE A 741 -1.58 -30.46 -24.52
C ILE A 741 -2.62 -31.45 -25.01
N LEU A 742 -2.54 -31.89 -26.27
CA LEU A 742 -3.45 -32.86 -26.87
C LEU A 742 -3.42 -34.20 -26.13
N THR A 743 -2.23 -34.66 -25.72
CA THR A 743 -2.08 -35.89 -24.93
C THR A 743 -2.78 -35.77 -23.58
N TYR A 744 -2.59 -34.64 -22.88
CA TYR A 744 -3.26 -34.38 -21.61
C TYR A 744 -4.79 -34.34 -21.76
N ILE A 745 -5.31 -33.69 -22.81
CA ILE A 745 -6.75 -33.62 -23.11
C ILE A 745 -7.30 -35.03 -23.36
N ALA A 746 -6.66 -35.81 -24.24
CA ALA A 746 -7.08 -37.16 -24.57
C ALA A 746 -7.13 -38.09 -23.34
N GLU A 747 -6.13 -38.02 -22.45
CA GLU A 747 -6.13 -38.79 -21.20
C GLU A 747 -7.29 -38.44 -20.27
N LYS A 748 -7.67 -37.15 -20.20
CA LYS A 748 -8.76 -36.69 -19.33
C LYS A 748 -10.13 -37.02 -19.91
N GLU A 749 -10.32 -36.88 -21.22
CA GLU A 749 -11.54 -37.28 -21.91
C GLU A 749 -11.79 -38.79 -21.76
N LEU A 750 -10.75 -39.61 -21.90
CA LEU A 750 -10.84 -41.07 -21.69
C LEU A 750 -11.26 -41.40 -20.25
N LYS A 751 -10.69 -40.71 -19.25
CA LYS A 751 -11.08 -40.88 -17.83
C LYS A 751 -12.52 -40.45 -17.56
N GLN A 752 -13.01 -39.38 -18.20
CA GLN A 752 -14.40 -38.94 -18.08
C GLN A 752 -15.36 -39.95 -18.74
N GLN A 753 -15.06 -40.43 -19.94
CA GLN A 753 -15.87 -41.45 -20.62
C GLN A 753 -15.96 -42.74 -19.78
N ASN A 754 -14.86 -43.19 -19.19
CA ASN A 754 -14.82 -44.35 -18.30
C ASN A 754 -15.63 -44.12 -17.00
N LYS A 755 -15.58 -42.91 -16.41
CA LYS A 755 -16.41 -42.56 -15.25
C LYS A 755 -17.90 -42.63 -15.60
N THR A 756 -18.31 -42.03 -16.72
CA THR A 756 -19.71 -42.01 -17.19
C THR A 756 -20.21 -43.42 -17.53
N GLN A 757 -19.37 -44.27 -18.11
CA GLN A 757 -19.68 -45.69 -18.34
C GLN A 757 -19.79 -46.49 -17.03
N SER A 758 -18.97 -46.21 -16.01
CA SER A 758 -19.08 -46.86 -14.69
C SER A 758 -20.36 -46.47 -13.93
N VAL A 759 -20.78 -45.20 -14.04
CA VAL A 759 -22.02 -44.69 -13.44
C VAL A 759 -23.24 -45.31 -14.11
N LYS A 760 -23.23 -45.42 -15.46
CA LYS A 760 -24.25 -46.14 -16.23
C LYS A 760 -24.31 -47.64 -15.89
N ARG A 761 -23.16 -48.30 -15.69
CA ARG A 761 -23.10 -49.71 -15.25
C ARG A 761 -23.60 -49.92 -13.82
N LYS A 762 -23.44 -48.96 -12.92
CA LYS A 762 -24.03 -49.01 -11.57
C LYS A 762 -25.55 -48.84 -11.61
N THR A 763 -26.07 -47.91 -12.39
CA THR A 763 -27.53 -47.71 -12.55
C THR A 763 -28.22 -48.90 -13.22
N LEU A 764 -27.56 -49.58 -14.16
CA LEU A 764 -28.06 -50.82 -14.76
C LEU A 764 -28.10 -51.99 -13.74
N LYS A 765 -27.07 -52.13 -12.89
CA LYS A 765 -27.04 -53.16 -11.82
C LYS A 765 -28.08 -52.92 -10.72
N ASP A 766 -28.36 -51.66 -10.39
CA ASP A 766 -29.39 -51.32 -9.41
C ASP A 766 -30.81 -51.60 -9.95
N ASN A 767 -31.03 -51.41 -11.26
CA ASN A 767 -32.28 -51.77 -11.93
C ASN A 767 -32.45 -53.30 -12.10
N ASP A 768 -31.38 -54.05 -12.39
CA ASP A 768 -31.44 -55.52 -12.47
C ASP A 768 -31.73 -56.16 -11.09
N ASN A 769 -31.20 -55.57 -10.00
CA ASN A 769 -31.52 -56.00 -8.63
C ASN A 769 -32.97 -55.67 -8.21
N GLN A 770 -33.57 -54.61 -8.76
CA GLN A 770 -35.00 -54.30 -8.56
C GLN A 770 -35.93 -55.24 -9.37
N ASN A 771 -35.50 -55.72 -10.53
CA ASN A 771 -36.27 -56.69 -11.32
C ASN A 771 -36.19 -58.11 -10.71
N LEU A 772 -35.02 -58.54 -10.23
CA LEU A 772 -34.87 -59.82 -9.52
C LEU A 772 -35.66 -59.87 -8.20
N SER A 773 -35.88 -58.75 -7.52
CA SER A 773 -36.70 -58.70 -6.30
C SER A 773 -38.21 -58.71 -6.57
N ASN A 774 -38.65 -58.48 -7.82
CA ASN A 774 -40.05 -58.59 -8.23
C ASN A 774 -40.42 -59.99 -8.76
N GLU A 775 -39.47 -60.78 -9.27
CA GLU A 775 -39.73 -62.17 -9.71
C GLU A 775 -39.85 -63.18 -8.54
N PHE A 776 -39.42 -62.83 -7.33
CA PHE A 776 -39.63 -63.65 -6.12
C PHE A 776 -40.94 -63.33 -5.35
N LYS A 777 -41.86 -62.56 -5.95
CA LYS A 777 -43.17 -62.20 -5.36
C LYS A 777 -44.39 -62.63 -6.18
N THR A 778 -44.22 -63.50 -7.17
CA THR A 778 -45.30 -64.28 -7.81
C THR A 778 -45.18 -65.74 -7.41
#